data_AF-A0AAD2HDT0-F1
#
_entry.id   AF-A0AAD2HDT0-F1
#
_cell.length_a   1.000
_cell.length_b   1.000
_cell.length_c   1.000
_cell.angle_alpha   90.00
_cell.angle_beta   90.00
_cell.angle_gamma   90.00
#
_symmetry.space_group_name_H-M   'P 1'
#
loop_
_entity.id
_entity.type
_entity.pdbx_description
1 polymer ?
#
loop_
_entity_poly.entity_id
_entity_poly.type
_entity_poly.pdbx_seq_one_letter_code
_entity_poly.pdbx_strand_id
1 'polypeptide(L)'
;MSPISAESDQEDSDAELWKAFDDDTKFPSSNVLKRKRLFAAESTAYRGYRRVKQRRPAKSSIQFRTSSCRLDEAVTDPYIIAGFQTLEDEEAFRGISQLATGVIWETARLVSSERLTEARCDVLEGLQGSNADSVPRALQVLTKEQARGIEGDAAFSAERQAQCPWSELDREELALSADPLAGLGNCAEIEDGGYYGGKICFAGDIGLDKAGVVTILCKWASRFALGLSNSVPGPEIAPEHVEEIRDLGSSEGSNMTDGCGLSTPALHLKVRRMFNLESTPTALQMRYGGRKGMLLQFPGTNLDTVPKAAFRDPSQVKIRLGAQSQRHRANTTLDILRFSRTKTPTRISPEVIINLEHNGVPASVFLGLQERYLAAGVDDLVFWARTDYDGDNLDMFKLWSAVERSEGVHFARRVREDKGVARFRGLTSGYRDEMEEQHEEDEDEDGDLTGDRFDRVFHERSTAWWPDYISGCPSSLAETVMALLDAGFTPQSLPVLRDKLKQIALKKIKYRSHHFRYDVLQSASAFVVPDAWEVLGENEIHFKSSRREFNVGPDGLETDIILGDVLMTRNPCKVPTDVRKVKAVKKIELHDVVDVIVCSVKGSRRLIDYLAGGDYDGDTAVVIWDKSIVEPFRNAPERFSVEPRELAANFQRNDTSVSTFNINFSGTSEAEKVFELQSYLLGSLRNPSMIGRYSTFHDSSIVLNGYDHPETIMLAYKFCKILDSPKTGYLIKDHVYRNDLARPHGNPRGPKWKSKANESQFAHQSNRVPVQRRCTSAIPSLSRPFIMDVLQDEASRQEAVWLRSIEDLFRPFEQQSPHVLDDALADPWRKYASFADARAKEKDVGPRSDLGIIATHVQRLYVRHALVLSGRSAKELPSSPAKSLFTGKEITARQDALRTLSRDFASGPKLGELATMADEGLVARLRASYAYLYDFEKKVHADGWSRFPWNVAMGELCKIKASSLGSHKVVTTSFYERFRLSVKQMS
;
A
#
# COMPACT_ATOMS: atom_id res chain seq x y z
N MET A 1 -65.85 -35.64 -11.33
CA MET A 1 -66.74 -36.16 -10.29
C MET A 1 -66.33 -35.51 -8.98
N SER A 2 -67.19 -34.64 -8.44
CA SER A 2 -67.14 -34.13 -7.05
C SER A 2 -67.51 -35.26 -6.05
N PRO A 3 -67.59 -35.02 -4.72
CA PRO A 3 -66.57 -34.67 -3.71
C PRO A 3 -66.72 -35.58 -2.43
N ILE A 4 -66.32 -35.10 -1.23
CA ILE A 4 -66.60 -35.58 0.17
C ILE A 4 -65.37 -36.30 0.82
N SER A 5 -64.86 -36.00 2.02
CA SER A 5 -65.14 -35.02 3.10
C SER A 5 -63.93 -34.91 4.06
N ALA A 6 -63.93 -33.86 4.86
CA ALA A 6 -63.00 -33.47 5.91
C ALA A 6 -62.72 -34.52 7.00
N GLU A 7 -61.55 -34.40 7.64
CA GLU A 7 -61.43 -34.26 9.09
C GLU A 7 -60.08 -33.61 9.46
N SER A 8 -60.16 -32.68 10.41
CA SER A 8 -59.09 -31.91 11.04
C SER A 8 -58.33 -32.75 12.05
N ASP A 9 -57.05 -32.46 12.27
CA ASP A 9 -56.50 -32.06 13.58
C ASP A 9 -54.95 -31.95 13.55
N GLN A 10 -54.46 -31.06 14.42
CA GLN A 10 -53.06 -30.71 14.75
C GLN A 10 -52.31 -29.72 13.84
N GLU A 11 -52.63 -28.44 14.02
CA GLU A 11 -51.64 -27.35 14.03
C GLU A 11 -50.81 -27.34 15.33
N ASP A 12 -49.71 -26.58 15.27
CA ASP A 12 -48.96 -25.95 16.37
C ASP A 12 -47.68 -26.59 16.91
N SER A 13 -46.61 -26.45 16.12
CA SER A 13 -45.35 -25.84 16.60
C SER A 13 -44.54 -25.38 15.39
N ASP A 14 -44.52 -24.07 15.08
CA ASP A 14 -43.45 -23.34 14.33
C ASP A 14 -43.93 -21.98 13.79
N ALA A 15 -44.71 -21.23 14.57
CA ALA A 15 -45.16 -19.88 14.17
C ALA A 15 -45.13 -18.83 15.30
N GLU A 16 -44.25 -18.98 16.29
CA GLU A 16 -44.03 -17.98 17.34
C GLU A 16 -42.58 -17.49 17.36
N LEU A 17 -42.24 -16.55 16.48
CA LEU A 17 -41.07 -15.67 16.67
C LEU A 17 -41.21 -14.27 16.01
N TRP A 18 -42.43 -13.88 15.57
CA TRP A 18 -42.65 -12.63 14.83
C TRP A 18 -43.96 -11.88 15.15
N LYS A 19 -44.44 -11.89 16.40
CA LYS A 19 -45.57 -11.03 16.82
C LYS A 19 -45.47 -10.55 18.27
N ALA A 20 -44.89 -9.36 18.46
CA ALA A 20 -45.09 -8.46 19.61
C ALA A 20 -44.29 -7.17 19.28
N PHE A 21 -44.80 -5.96 19.10
CA PHE A 21 -45.89 -5.21 19.70
C PHE A 21 -46.33 -4.11 18.71
N ASP A 22 -47.63 -3.90 18.57
CA ASP A 22 -48.22 -2.68 18.02
C ASP A 22 -49.19 -2.11 19.08
N ASP A 23 -49.40 -0.79 19.04
CA ASP A 23 -50.23 0.04 19.92
C ASP A 23 -49.73 0.31 21.36
N ASP A 24 -49.16 1.50 21.60
CA ASP A 24 -49.89 2.65 22.16
C ASP A 24 -48.96 3.84 22.47
N THR A 25 -49.31 5.06 22.01
CA THR A 25 -49.41 6.30 22.83
C THR A 25 -49.43 7.57 21.96
N LYS A 26 -50.50 8.36 22.14
CA LYS A 26 -50.66 9.74 21.67
C LYS A 26 -50.15 10.76 22.70
N PHE A 27 -49.84 11.96 22.18
CA PHE A 27 -49.75 13.31 22.79
C PHE A 27 -48.41 13.74 23.45
N PRO A 28 -48.11 15.07 23.54
CA PRO A 28 -48.44 16.20 22.66
C PRO A 28 -47.22 17.08 22.30
N SER A 29 -47.42 17.91 21.29
CA SER A 29 -46.63 19.10 20.96
C SER A 29 -46.51 20.09 22.14
N SER A 30 -45.30 20.43 22.56
CA SER A 30 -44.89 21.79 22.98
C SER A 30 -43.51 21.76 23.66
N ASN A 31 -42.52 22.40 23.00
CA ASN A 31 -41.49 23.26 23.59
C ASN A 31 -40.38 23.50 22.56
N VAL A 32 -40.78 24.11 21.44
CA VAL A 32 -39.93 25.04 20.70
C VAL A 32 -39.80 26.29 21.59
N LEU A 33 -38.59 26.82 21.73
CA LEU A 33 -38.17 27.98 22.54
C LEU A 33 -37.65 27.67 23.96
N LYS A 34 -36.44 27.09 24.03
CA LYS A 34 -35.42 27.46 25.05
C LYS A 34 -34.06 26.85 24.71
N ARG A 35 -33.45 27.27 23.60
CA ARG A 35 -32.00 27.16 23.30
C ARG A 35 -31.66 28.05 22.09
N LYS A 36 -31.93 29.35 22.24
CA LYS A 36 -31.34 30.43 21.43
C LYS A 36 -30.69 31.38 22.44
N ARG A 37 -29.44 31.08 22.81
CA ARG A 37 -28.45 31.94 23.51
C ARG A 37 -27.38 31.03 24.09
N LEU A 38 -26.35 30.74 23.29
CA LEU A 38 -25.00 30.30 23.69
C LEU A 38 -24.32 29.82 22.40
N PHE A 39 -23.82 30.75 21.59
CA PHE A 39 -22.77 30.57 20.57
C PHE A 39 -22.54 31.93 19.87
N ALA A 40 -22.30 32.97 20.67
CA ALA A 40 -21.94 34.31 20.18
C ALA A 40 -20.94 35.02 21.12
N ALA A 41 -20.23 34.27 21.95
CA ALA A 41 -19.29 34.83 22.91
C ALA A 41 -18.19 33.83 23.23
N GLU A 42 -17.31 33.52 22.26
CA GLU A 42 -16.04 32.83 22.57
C GLU A 42 -14.94 33.01 21.49
N SER A 43 -14.82 34.20 20.91
CA SER A 43 -13.50 34.71 20.46
C SER A 43 -13.00 35.89 21.31
N THR A 44 -13.64 36.14 22.47
CA THR A 44 -13.34 37.24 23.36
C THR A 44 -13.31 36.79 24.83
N ALA A 45 -12.30 35.97 25.19
CA ALA A 45 -11.99 35.69 26.59
C ALA A 45 -10.49 35.45 26.83
N TYR A 46 -9.66 36.47 26.56
CA TYR A 46 -8.49 36.74 27.38
C TYR A 46 -8.58 38.20 27.86
N ARG A 47 -9.23 38.42 29.00
CA ARG A 47 -9.18 39.70 29.71
C ARG A 47 -9.19 39.50 31.23
N GLY A 48 -8.08 39.91 31.85
CA GLY A 48 -7.90 40.20 33.28
C GLY A 48 -6.85 39.30 33.94
N TYR A 49 -5.73 39.77 34.50
CA TYR A 49 -5.28 41.13 34.86
C TYR A 49 -3.77 41.10 35.14
N ARG A 50 -2.98 41.99 34.52
CA ARG A 50 -1.97 42.81 35.23
C ARG A 50 -1.46 43.94 34.34
N ARG A 51 -1.72 45.18 34.76
CA ARG A 51 -1.15 46.42 34.19
C ARG A 51 0.37 46.33 34.20
N VAL A 52 1.00 46.34 33.03
CA VAL A 52 2.37 46.84 32.83
C VAL A 52 2.37 47.76 31.61
N LYS A 53 3.17 48.82 31.71
CA LYS A 53 3.14 50.06 30.92
C LYS A 53 3.32 49.87 29.41
N GLN A 54 2.71 50.80 28.66
CA GLN A 54 2.94 51.05 27.24
C GLN A 54 4.42 51.21 26.85
N ARG A 55 4.68 50.86 25.58
CA ARG A 55 5.82 51.14 24.68
C ARG A 55 6.86 50.02 24.49
N ARG A 56 6.80 49.37 23.33
CA ARG A 56 7.96 49.09 22.49
C ARG A 56 7.61 49.41 21.02
N PRO A 57 8.49 50.07 20.25
CA PRO A 57 8.31 50.20 18.80
C PRO A 57 8.47 48.82 18.15
N ALA A 58 7.75 48.57 17.06
CA ALA A 58 7.95 47.38 16.24
C ALA A 58 9.43 47.28 15.86
N LYS A 59 10.08 46.16 16.21
CA LYS A 59 11.38 45.85 15.62
C LYS A 59 11.15 45.65 14.12
N SER A 60 12.13 46.04 13.29
CA SER A 60 12.09 45.86 11.83
C SER A 60 12.02 44.40 11.37
N SER A 61 12.15 43.47 12.31
CA SER A 61 12.15 42.03 12.09
C SER A 61 11.70 41.24 13.32
N ILE A 62 11.07 40.10 13.06
CA ILE A 62 10.68 39.08 14.03
C ILE A 62 11.79 38.02 14.07
N GLN A 63 12.38 37.81 15.25
CA GLN A 63 13.38 36.77 15.47
C GLN A 63 12.73 35.54 16.09
N PHE A 64 12.93 34.38 15.48
CA PHE A 64 12.38 33.12 15.98
C PHE A 64 13.40 32.45 16.91
N ARG A 65 12.97 32.11 18.13
CA ARG A 65 13.79 31.29 19.03
C ARG A 65 13.62 29.83 18.67
N THR A 66 14.60 29.25 17.97
CA THR A 66 14.75 27.80 17.97
C THR A 66 15.24 27.38 19.36
N SER A 67 14.37 26.77 20.16
CA SER A 67 14.82 26.10 21.37
C SER A 67 15.78 24.99 20.92
N SER A 68 17.07 25.13 21.26
CA SER A 68 18.05 24.06 21.08
C SER A 68 17.72 22.95 22.07
N CYS A 69 16.76 22.11 21.72
CA CYS A 69 16.70 20.78 22.29
C CYS A 69 17.99 20.08 21.85
N ARG A 70 18.97 19.99 22.76
CA ARG A 70 20.12 19.11 22.58
C ARG A 70 19.57 17.71 22.33
N LEU A 71 19.88 17.15 21.17
CA LEU A 71 19.46 15.84 20.66
C LEU A 71 19.87 14.63 21.53
N ASP A 72 20.50 14.82 22.69
CA ASP A 72 21.17 13.74 23.42
C ASP A 72 20.35 13.14 24.59
N GLU A 73 19.17 13.68 24.95
CA GLU A 73 18.35 13.13 26.04
C GLU A 73 16.83 13.15 25.75
N ALA A 74 16.36 12.40 24.74
CA ALA A 74 15.01 11.80 24.68
C ALA A 74 14.82 11.06 23.34
N VAL A 75 15.00 9.74 23.33
CA VAL A 75 14.89 8.89 22.12
C VAL A 75 13.41 8.52 21.80
N THR A 76 12.42 9.27 22.31
CA THR A 76 11.00 8.85 22.28
C THR A 76 9.97 9.87 21.78
N ASP A 77 10.37 11.04 21.29
CA ASP A 77 9.41 12.03 20.78
C ASP A 77 9.54 12.23 19.26
N PRO A 78 8.55 11.80 18.44
CA PRO A 78 8.43 12.24 17.05
C PRO A 78 7.85 13.67 16.97
N TYR A 79 8.35 14.42 15.98
CA TYR A 79 8.38 15.87 15.84
C TYR A 79 7.05 16.66 15.79
N ILE A 80 7.14 17.87 16.37
CA ILE A 80 6.54 19.19 16.08
C ILE A 80 5.39 19.25 15.05
N ILE A 81 4.17 19.44 15.56
CA ILE A 81 3.11 20.20 14.87
C ILE A 81 3.55 21.66 14.90
N ALA A 82 3.55 22.37 13.76
CA ALA A 82 3.90 23.78 13.67
C ALA A 82 3.06 24.63 14.63
N GLY A 83 3.56 24.81 15.86
CA GLY A 83 2.98 25.63 16.90
C GLY A 83 3.95 26.74 17.23
N PHE A 84 3.45 27.98 17.24
CA PHE A 84 4.20 29.12 17.79
C PHE A 84 4.55 28.79 19.24
N GLN A 85 5.83 28.56 19.53
CA GLN A 85 6.26 28.07 20.85
C GLN A 85 6.07 29.12 21.96
N THR A 86 5.74 30.37 21.64
CA THR A 86 5.49 31.42 22.64
C THR A 86 4.33 32.36 22.27
N LEU A 87 3.57 32.84 23.27
CA LEU A 87 2.58 33.92 23.16
C LEU A 87 3.17 35.22 22.56
N GLU A 88 4.49 35.41 22.64
CA GLU A 88 5.20 36.58 22.10
C GLU A 88 5.27 36.55 20.56
N ASP A 89 5.36 35.36 19.96
CA ASP A 89 5.39 35.19 18.50
C ASP A 89 3.99 35.39 17.88
N GLU A 90 2.94 34.98 18.61
CA GLU A 90 1.55 35.15 18.18
C GLU A 90 1.10 36.62 18.22
N GLU A 91 1.50 37.39 19.24
CA GLU A 91 1.29 38.85 19.27
C GLU A 91 2.08 39.59 18.17
N ALA A 92 3.27 39.10 17.81
CA ALA A 92 4.07 39.67 16.72
C ALA A 92 3.41 39.47 15.36
N PHE A 93 2.82 38.29 15.09
CA PHE A 93 2.03 38.04 13.88
C PHE A 93 0.70 38.80 13.88
N ARG A 94 0.00 38.92 15.01
CA ARG A 94 -1.22 39.75 15.12
C ARG A 94 -0.94 41.24 14.89
N GLY A 95 0.30 41.69 15.10
CA GLY A 95 0.75 43.05 14.79
C GLY A 95 1.06 43.30 13.31
N ILE A 96 1.21 42.25 12.50
CA ILE A 96 1.40 42.32 11.05
C ILE A 96 0.06 42.04 10.37
N SER A 97 -0.40 42.97 9.55
CA SER A 97 -1.75 42.98 8.97
C SER A 97 -1.99 41.86 7.94
N GLN A 98 -3.21 41.29 7.94
CA GLN A 98 -3.87 40.41 6.95
C GLN A 98 -2.99 39.47 6.10
N LEU A 99 -2.16 38.65 6.74
CA LEU A 99 -1.53 37.52 6.06
C LEU A 99 -2.53 36.36 5.91
N ALA A 100 -2.57 35.72 4.74
CA ALA A 100 -3.35 34.51 4.53
C ALA A 100 -2.78 33.34 5.34
N THR A 101 -3.64 32.40 5.79
CA THR A 101 -3.25 31.35 6.74
C THR A 101 -2.14 30.45 6.20
N GLY A 102 -2.13 30.18 4.90
CA GLY A 102 -1.08 29.43 4.23
C GLY A 102 0.29 30.12 4.25
N VAL A 103 0.34 31.46 4.26
CA VAL A 103 1.62 32.21 4.37
C VAL A 103 2.17 32.07 5.79
N ILE A 104 1.29 32.11 6.78
CA ILE A 104 1.61 31.87 8.18
C ILE A 104 2.15 30.44 8.35
N TRP A 105 1.47 29.46 7.76
CA TRP A 105 1.87 28.05 7.78
C TRP A 105 3.24 27.82 7.12
N GLU A 106 3.46 28.36 5.92
CA GLU A 106 4.72 28.19 5.18
C GLU A 106 5.89 28.87 5.93
N THR A 107 5.63 30.01 6.56
CA THR A 107 6.62 30.68 7.43
C THR A 107 6.97 29.78 8.62
N ALA A 108 5.97 29.21 9.30
CA ALA A 108 6.19 28.30 10.43
C ALA A 108 6.97 27.04 10.01
N ARG A 109 6.64 26.44 8.85
CA ARG A 109 7.37 25.31 8.28
C ARG A 109 8.85 25.63 8.05
N LEU A 110 9.15 26.82 7.50
CA LEU A 110 10.52 27.24 7.24
C LEU A 110 11.32 27.45 8.53
N VAL A 111 10.68 28.01 9.56
CA VAL A 111 11.28 28.13 10.90
C VAL A 111 11.54 26.75 11.50
N SER A 112 10.58 25.84 11.47
CA SER A 112 10.74 24.47 11.99
C SER A 112 11.80 23.65 11.26
N SER A 113 12.05 23.95 9.99
CA SER A 113 13.13 23.33 9.21
C SER A 113 14.49 24.02 9.36
N GLU A 114 14.62 25.00 10.26
CA GLU A 114 15.81 25.84 10.47
C GLU A 114 16.25 26.65 9.23
N ARG A 115 15.38 26.75 8.21
CA ARG A 115 15.63 27.50 6.96
C ARG A 115 15.29 28.98 7.06
N LEU A 116 14.59 29.39 8.12
CA LEU A 116 14.26 30.78 8.41
C LEU A 116 14.45 31.05 9.91
N THR A 117 15.39 31.94 10.26
CA THR A 117 15.71 32.29 11.65
C THR A 117 15.19 33.67 12.04
N GLU A 118 14.92 34.53 11.05
CA GLU A 118 14.40 35.88 11.21
C GLU A 118 13.56 36.26 9.99
N ALA A 119 12.39 36.89 10.20
CA ALA A 119 11.55 37.42 9.13
C ALA A 119 11.40 38.94 9.28
N ARG A 120 11.70 39.71 8.23
CA ARG A 120 11.48 41.17 8.26
C ARG A 120 10.00 41.49 8.09
N CYS A 121 9.51 42.46 8.86
CA CYS A 121 8.10 42.82 8.85
C CYS A 121 7.65 43.38 7.48
N ASP A 122 8.50 44.17 6.82
CA ASP A 122 8.24 44.75 5.49
C ASP A 122 8.16 43.67 4.37
N VAL A 123 8.89 42.57 4.55
CA VAL A 123 8.86 41.41 3.63
C VAL A 123 7.58 40.61 3.81
N LEU A 124 7.13 40.44 5.05
CA LEU A 124 5.86 39.80 5.37
C LEU A 124 4.68 40.65 4.86
N GLU A 125 4.69 41.97 5.04
CA GLU A 125 3.69 42.87 4.48
C GLU A 125 3.59 42.77 2.94
N GLY A 126 4.71 42.51 2.25
CA GLY A 126 4.74 42.24 0.81
C GLY A 126 4.11 40.89 0.37
N LEU A 127 3.74 40.02 1.33
CA LEU A 127 3.08 38.73 1.11
C LEU A 127 1.58 38.76 1.46
N GLN A 128 0.99 39.95 1.65
CA GLN A 128 -0.46 40.11 1.76
C GLN A 128 -1.16 39.73 0.45
N GLY A 129 -2.36 39.14 0.55
CA GLY A 129 -3.13 38.66 -0.60
C GLY A 129 -3.83 37.34 -0.30
N SER A 130 -4.33 36.67 -1.34
CA SER A 130 -4.92 35.33 -1.24
C SER A 130 -3.83 34.27 -0.96
N ASN A 131 -4.20 33.14 -0.37
CA ASN A 131 -3.33 31.98 -0.23
C ASN A 131 -2.79 31.54 -1.60
N ALA A 132 -3.65 31.51 -2.63
CA ALA A 132 -3.30 31.12 -3.98
C ALA A 132 -2.17 31.97 -4.58
N ASP A 133 -2.15 33.26 -4.29
CA ASP A 133 -1.16 34.18 -4.86
C ASP A 133 0.07 34.36 -3.97
N SER A 134 -0.09 34.32 -2.65
CA SER A 134 0.97 34.69 -1.71
C SER A 134 1.81 33.53 -1.23
N VAL A 135 1.24 32.34 -1.03
CA VAL A 135 1.99 31.17 -0.52
C VAL A 135 3.07 30.70 -1.48
N PRO A 136 2.83 30.59 -2.81
CA PRO A 136 3.88 30.19 -3.75
C PRO A 136 5.09 31.14 -3.78
N ARG A 137 4.88 32.42 -3.43
CA ARG A 137 5.93 33.43 -3.35
C ARG A 137 6.61 33.47 -1.97
N ALA A 138 5.99 32.93 -0.93
CA ALA A 138 6.47 33.02 0.45
C ALA A 138 7.87 32.43 0.61
N LEU A 139 8.15 31.25 0.04
CA LEU A 139 9.49 30.64 0.10
C LEU A 139 10.56 31.56 -0.49
N GLN A 140 10.33 32.05 -1.71
CA GLN A 140 11.26 32.93 -2.44
C GLN A 140 11.52 34.24 -1.69
N VAL A 141 10.44 34.84 -1.17
CA VAL A 141 10.48 36.15 -0.52
C VAL A 141 11.08 36.07 0.89
N LEU A 142 10.81 34.99 1.63
CA LEU A 142 11.31 34.80 3.00
C LEU A 142 12.76 34.28 3.04
N THR A 143 13.18 33.44 2.09
CA THR A 143 14.54 32.84 2.09
C THR A 143 15.51 33.45 1.07
N LYS A 144 15.04 34.35 0.20
CA LYS A 144 15.81 34.94 -0.93
C LYS A 144 16.37 33.92 -1.93
N GLU A 145 15.91 32.67 -1.94
CA GLU A 145 16.29 31.68 -2.95
C GLU A 145 15.66 32.03 -4.31
N GLN A 146 16.45 32.09 -5.39
CA GLN A 146 15.92 32.23 -6.75
C GLN A 146 15.19 30.94 -7.14
N ALA A 147 13.86 31.02 -7.33
CA ALA A 147 13.12 29.97 -8.01
C ALA A 147 13.66 29.81 -9.44
N ARG A 148 13.99 28.58 -9.85
CA ARG A 148 14.18 28.26 -11.27
C ARG A 148 12.85 28.53 -11.98
N GLY A 149 12.86 29.43 -12.97
CA GLY A 149 11.70 30.09 -13.56
C GLY A 149 10.47 29.21 -13.79
N ILE A 150 9.36 29.66 -13.22
CA ILE A 150 8.01 29.14 -13.43
C ILE A 150 7.29 30.20 -14.26
N GLU A 151 7.50 30.22 -15.57
CA GLU A 151 6.64 30.99 -16.48
C GLU A 151 6.10 30.09 -17.58
N GLY A 152 4.76 30.04 -17.65
CA GLY A 152 3.97 29.82 -18.85
C GLY A 152 3.93 28.41 -19.44
N ASP A 153 2.95 27.59 -19.03
CA ASP A 153 2.36 26.64 -19.99
C ASP A 153 0.93 26.25 -19.58
N ALA A 154 -0.05 26.45 -20.47
CA ALA A 154 -1.47 26.19 -20.19
C ALA A 154 -1.78 24.68 -20.07
N ALA A 155 -0.88 23.80 -20.55
CA ALA A 155 -1.06 22.35 -20.59
C ALA A 155 -1.07 21.67 -19.21
N PHE A 156 -0.55 22.33 -18.17
CA PHE A 156 -0.38 21.77 -16.81
C PHE A 156 -1.23 22.47 -15.74
N SER A 157 -2.29 23.19 -16.15
CA SER A 157 -3.17 23.89 -15.19
C SER A 157 -3.88 22.93 -14.23
N ALA A 158 -4.36 21.78 -14.73
CA ALA A 158 -5.02 20.75 -13.93
C ALA A 158 -4.05 20.02 -12.97
N GLU A 159 -2.80 19.77 -13.40
CA GLU A 159 -1.78 19.11 -12.59
C GLU A 159 -1.26 20.01 -11.45
N ARG A 160 -1.20 21.34 -11.68
CA ARG A 160 -0.89 22.33 -10.65
C ARG A 160 -2.03 22.55 -9.66
N GLN A 161 -3.29 22.57 -10.12
CA GLN A 161 -4.45 22.66 -9.22
C GLN A 161 -4.56 21.45 -8.28
N ALA A 162 -4.12 20.26 -8.71
CA ALA A 162 -4.09 19.07 -7.86
C ALA A 162 -2.95 19.08 -6.82
N GLN A 163 -1.92 19.92 -6.98
CA GLN A 163 -0.74 20.00 -6.10
C GLN A 163 -0.68 21.27 -5.23
N CYS A 164 -1.45 22.31 -5.57
CA CYS A 164 -1.51 23.57 -4.82
C CYS A 164 -2.90 23.76 -4.19
N PRO A 165 -3.11 23.37 -2.92
CA PRO A 165 -4.42 23.44 -2.25
C PRO A 165 -4.85 24.87 -1.89
N TRP A 166 -4.02 25.88 -2.20
CA TRP A 166 -4.18 27.25 -1.73
C TRP A 166 -5.47 27.91 -2.19
N SER A 167 -5.93 27.63 -3.42
CA SER A 167 -7.21 28.16 -3.93
C SER A 167 -8.45 27.51 -3.31
N GLU A 168 -8.32 26.30 -2.75
CA GLU A 168 -9.35 25.68 -1.92
C GLU A 168 -9.30 26.24 -0.51
N LEU A 169 -8.10 26.47 0.04
CA LEU A 169 -7.91 27.12 1.34
C LEU A 169 -8.47 28.56 1.37
N ASP A 170 -8.32 29.31 0.27
CA ASP A 170 -8.97 30.62 0.12
C ASP A 170 -10.50 30.54 0.17
N ARG A 171 -11.08 29.49 -0.43
CA ARG A 171 -12.52 29.24 -0.40
C ARG A 171 -12.98 28.80 0.99
N GLU A 172 -12.15 28.04 1.71
CA GLU A 172 -12.39 27.62 3.09
C GLU A 172 -12.31 28.79 4.06
N GLU A 173 -11.31 29.66 3.95
CA GLU A 173 -11.20 30.88 4.75
C GLU A 173 -12.38 31.84 4.50
N LEU A 174 -12.79 31.99 3.23
CA LEU A 174 -13.94 32.79 2.87
C LEU A 174 -15.24 32.21 3.46
N ALA A 175 -15.41 30.89 3.39
CA ALA A 175 -16.54 30.19 3.99
C ALA A 175 -16.57 30.41 5.52
N LEU A 176 -15.44 30.14 6.20
CA LEU A 176 -15.28 30.34 7.64
C LEU A 176 -15.47 31.80 8.09
N SER A 177 -15.17 32.76 7.21
CA SER A 177 -15.38 34.19 7.49
C SER A 177 -16.85 34.60 7.45
N ALA A 178 -17.67 33.90 6.66
CA ALA A 178 -19.10 34.15 6.53
C ALA A 178 -19.90 33.44 7.63
N ASP A 179 -19.49 32.21 7.97
CA ASP A 179 -20.01 31.43 9.09
C ASP A 179 -18.86 30.64 9.73
N PRO A 180 -18.57 30.77 11.03
CA PRO A 180 -17.52 30.00 11.71
C PRO A 180 -17.67 28.47 11.59
N LEU A 181 -18.85 28.00 11.19
CA LEU A 181 -19.17 26.59 10.94
C LEU A 181 -19.22 26.24 9.44
N ALA A 182 -19.16 27.22 8.54
CA ALA A 182 -19.19 26.98 7.11
C ALA A 182 -17.91 26.26 6.66
N GLY A 183 -18.10 25.25 5.82
CA GLY A 183 -17.04 24.33 5.42
C GLY A 183 -16.80 23.16 6.37
N LEU A 184 -17.36 23.17 7.59
CA LEU A 184 -17.45 21.97 8.45
C LEU A 184 -18.73 21.20 8.07
N GLY A 185 -18.64 19.88 7.90
CA GLY A 185 -19.81 19.07 7.53
C GLY A 185 -21.02 19.28 8.45
N ASN A 186 -22.17 19.70 7.86
CA ASN A 186 -23.53 19.97 8.41
C ASN A 186 -24.12 21.36 8.10
N CYS A 187 -23.41 22.25 7.39
CA CYS A 187 -24.05 23.47 6.85
C CYS A 187 -24.73 23.16 5.51
N ALA A 188 -26.06 23.09 5.50
CA ALA A 188 -26.87 22.79 4.31
C ALA A 188 -26.86 23.90 3.24
N GLU A 189 -26.22 25.04 3.52
CA GLU A 189 -26.36 26.27 2.72
C GLU A 189 -25.24 26.50 1.69
N ILE A 190 -24.21 25.64 1.62
CA ILE A 190 -23.13 25.74 0.63
C ILE A 190 -23.24 24.58 -0.36
N GLU A 191 -24.35 24.54 -1.10
CA GLU A 191 -24.63 23.56 -2.16
C GLU A 191 -24.22 24.04 -3.57
N ASP A 192 -23.35 25.05 -3.70
CA ASP A 192 -22.86 25.47 -5.01
C ASP A 192 -21.62 24.66 -5.44
N GLY A 193 -21.91 23.51 -6.08
CA GLY A 193 -21.28 23.06 -7.33
C GLY A 193 -19.77 22.80 -7.43
N GLY A 194 -18.95 22.91 -6.37
CA GLY A 194 -17.50 22.68 -6.54
C GLY A 194 -16.59 22.74 -5.31
N TYR A 195 -17.11 22.96 -4.10
CA TYR A 195 -16.29 23.06 -2.88
C TYR A 195 -15.93 21.67 -2.31
N TYR A 196 -14.63 21.43 -2.04
CA TYR A 196 -14.11 20.14 -1.51
C TYR A 196 -13.53 20.24 -0.08
N GLY A 197 -13.38 21.44 0.48
CA GLY A 197 -12.85 21.67 1.83
C GLY A 197 -13.77 21.13 2.94
N GLY A 198 -13.18 20.54 3.99
CA GLY A 198 -13.87 20.09 5.21
C GLY A 198 -14.91 18.96 5.06
N LYS A 199 -14.80 18.12 4.03
CA LYS A 199 -15.64 16.90 3.85
C LYS A 199 -15.47 15.80 4.91
N ILE A 200 -14.65 16.02 5.94
CA ILE A 200 -14.48 15.08 7.05
C ILE A 200 -14.77 15.82 8.35
N CYS A 201 -16.00 15.70 8.84
CA CYS A 201 -16.38 16.12 10.17
C CYS A 201 -16.59 14.89 11.06
N PHE A 202 -15.69 14.65 12.00
CA PHE A 202 -15.89 13.68 13.09
C PHE A 202 -16.55 14.39 14.26
N ALA A 203 -17.87 14.57 14.19
CA ALA A 203 -18.65 14.95 15.36
C ALA A 203 -19.15 13.68 16.04
N GLY A 204 -18.53 13.34 17.17
CA GLY A 204 -19.06 12.35 18.11
C GLY A 204 -19.44 13.06 19.39
N ASP A 205 -20.70 12.97 19.81
CA ASP A 205 -21.07 13.38 21.15
C ASP A 205 -20.40 12.42 22.15
N ILE A 206 -19.66 12.97 23.11
CA ILE A 206 -19.28 12.23 24.32
C ILE A 206 -20.55 12.10 25.17
N GLY A 207 -21.37 11.11 24.85
CA GLY A 207 -22.51 10.75 25.68
C GLY A 207 -22.05 10.14 27.00
N LEU A 208 -22.64 10.58 28.11
CA LEU A 208 -22.53 9.87 29.38
C LEU A 208 -23.03 8.43 29.19
N ASP A 209 -22.26 7.47 29.69
CA ASP A 209 -22.56 6.03 29.64
C ASP A 209 -24.03 5.81 30.05
N LYS A 210 -24.87 5.31 29.14
CA LYS A 210 -26.15 4.72 29.56
C LYS A 210 -25.82 3.43 30.31
N ALA A 211 -26.34 3.34 31.53
CA ALA A 211 -26.21 2.24 32.49
C ALA A 211 -25.49 0.97 31.97
N GLY A 212 -24.20 0.84 32.29
CA GLY A 212 -23.48 -0.45 32.27
C GLY A 212 -22.29 -0.60 31.32
N VAL A 213 -22.06 0.28 30.35
CA VAL A 213 -20.93 0.15 29.39
C VAL A 213 -19.93 1.29 29.57
N VAL A 214 -18.84 1.03 30.28
CA VAL A 214 -17.73 1.98 30.49
C VAL A 214 -16.78 1.93 29.29
N THR A 215 -16.67 3.01 28.52
CA THR A 215 -15.73 3.09 27.40
C THR A 215 -14.40 3.71 27.84
N ILE A 216 -13.29 3.01 27.61
CA ILE A 216 -11.92 3.51 27.88
C ILE A 216 -11.49 4.47 26.76
N LEU A 217 -10.79 5.55 27.11
CA LEU A 217 -10.33 6.57 26.16
C LEU A 217 -9.49 6.01 25.02
N CYS A 218 -8.55 5.09 25.28
CA CYS A 218 -7.76 4.46 24.22
C CYS A 218 -8.67 3.73 23.21
N LYS A 219 -9.67 2.99 23.70
CA LYS A 219 -10.64 2.30 22.85
C LYS A 219 -11.46 3.31 22.04
N TRP A 220 -11.91 4.41 22.66
CA TRP A 220 -12.62 5.50 21.98
C TRP A 220 -11.76 6.17 20.90
N ALA A 221 -10.53 6.57 21.22
CA ALA A 221 -9.59 7.20 20.29
C ALA A 221 -9.31 6.31 19.08
N SER A 222 -9.15 5.00 19.29
CA SER A 222 -8.96 4.02 18.20
C SER A 222 -10.16 3.95 17.22
N ARG A 223 -11.34 4.48 17.59
CA ARG A 223 -12.53 4.45 16.72
C ARG A 223 -12.58 5.54 15.66
N PHE A 224 -11.77 6.61 15.77
CA PHE A 224 -11.68 7.63 14.70
C PHE A 224 -11.26 7.02 13.37
N ALA A 225 -10.41 5.99 13.40
CA ALA A 225 -10.01 5.24 12.21
C ALA A 225 -11.18 4.61 11.44
N LEU A 226 -12.37 4.44 12.04
CA LEU A 226 -13.53 3.89 11.33
C LEU A 226 -14.01 4.83 10.22
N GLY A 227 -14.06 6.14 10.42
CA GLY A 227 -14.46 7.08 9.35
C GLY A 227 -13.31 7.54 8.46
N LEU A 228 -12.05 7.25 8.83
CA LEU A 228 -10.87 7.43 7.96
C LEU A 228 -10.57 6.17 7.13
N SER A 229 -11.40 5.13 7.24
CA SER A 229 -11.18 3.87 6.53
C SER A 229 -11.37 4.05 5.02
N ASN A 230 -10.33 3.78 4.22
CA ASN A 230 -10.43 3.69 2.76
C ASN A 230 -11.48 2.64 2.37
N SER A 231 -12.65 3.12 1.92
CA SER A 231 -13.83 2.35 1.59
C SER A 231 -14.57 3.01 0.42
N VAL A 232 -15.51 2.28 -0.18
CA VAL A 232 -16.35 2.78 -1.27
C VAL A 232 -17.81 2.77 -0.80
N PRO A 233 -18.56 3.87 -0.98
CA PRO A 233 -19.95 3.94 -0.55
C PRO A 233 -20.79 2.93 -1.34
N GLY A 234 -21.40 2.00 -0.62
CA GLY A 234 -22.29 0.96 -1.16
C GLY A 234 -23.77 1.33 -1.05
N PRO A 235 -24.65 0.32 -1.02
CA PRO A 235 -26.08 0.54 -0.85
C PRO A 235 -26.44 1.25 0.45
N GLU A 236 -27.36 2.19 0.38
CA GLU A 236 -28.06 2.69 1.56
C GLU A 236 -29.02 1.61 2.10
N ILE A 237 -29.00 1.42 3.42
CA ILE A 237 -29.88 0.55 4.19
C ILE A 237 -30.61 1.44 5.19
N ALA A 238 -31.93 1.46 5.10
CA ALA A 238 -32.72 2.28 6.02
C ALA A 238 -32.64 1.71 7.45
N PRO A 239 -32.66 2.54 8.51
CA PRO A 239 -32.55 2.06 9.90
C PRO A 239 -33.58 0.99 10.28
N GLU A 240 -34.78 1.03 9.70
CA GLU A 240 -35.84 0.03 9.89
C GLU A 240 -35.54 -1.35 9.27
N HIS A 241 -34.56 -1.41 8.36
CA HIS A 241 -34.08 -2.65 7.74
C HIS A 241 -32.77 -3.14 8.38
N VAL A 242 -32.40 -2.56 9.51
CA VAL A 242 -31.24 -2.94 10.31
C VAL A 242 -31.70 -3.56 11.61
N GLU A 243 -31.24 -4.78 11.86
CA GLU A 243 -31.52 -5.53 13.08
C GLU A 243 -30.25 -5.71 13.92
N GLU A 244 -30.41 -5.80 15.23
CA GLU A 244 -29.33 -6.18 16.15
C GLU A 244 -29.58 -7.60 16.66
N ILE A 245 -28.61 -8.48 16.44
CA ILE A 245 -28.60 -9.88 16.85
C ILE A 245 -27.52 -10.11 17.89
N ARG A 246 -27.70 -11.11 18.77
CA ARG A 246 -26.70 -11.41 19.81
C ARG A 246 -25.53 -12.21 19.24
N ASP A 247 -24.35 -12.04 19.81
CA ASP A 247 -23.24 -12.96 19.61
C ASP A 247 -23.55 -14.38 20.14
N LEU A 248 -23.08 -15.41 19.44
CA LEU A 248 -23.15 -16.79 19.93
C LEU A 248 -21.99 -17.05 20.90
N GLY A 249 -22.26 -17.65 22.05
CA GLY A 249 -21.23 -18.02 23.03
C GLY A 249 -21.04 -19.53 23.08
N SER A 250 -19.81 -20.01 23.28
CA SER A 250 -19.56 -21.40 23.65
C SER A 250 -19.93 -21.66 25.11
N SER A 251 -19.93 -22.94 25.49
CA SER A 251 -20.07 -23.37 26.90
C SER A 251 -18.97 -22.81 27.81
N GLU A 252 -17.82 -22.42 27.27
CA GLU A 252 -16.69 -21.84 28.02
C GLU A 252 -16.60 -20.31 27.88
N GLY A 253 -17.59 -19.68 27.26
CA GLY A 253 -17.69 -18.22 27.15
C GLY A 253 -16.90 -17.60 25.99
N SER A 254 -16.41 -18.39 25.03
CA SER A 254 -15.82 -17.86 23.80
C SER A 254 -16.91 -17.32 22.88
N ASN A 255 -16.74 -16.13 22.30
CA ASN A 255 -17.67 -15.62 21.29
C ASN A 255 -17.41 -16.32 19.96
N MET A 256 -18.38 -17.09 19.45
CA MET A 256 -18.26 -17.92 18.24
C MET A 256 -18.60 -17.16 16.95
N THR A 257 -19.11 -15.93 17.03
CA THR A 257 -19.52 -15.10 15.87
C THR A 257 -18.89 -13.71 15.84
N ASP A 258 -17.81 -13.53 16.61
CA ASP A 258 -17.15 -12.25 16.87
C ASP A 258 -16.83 -11.47 15.60
N GLY A 259 -17.58 -10.40 15.34
CA GLY A 259 -17.35 -9.50 14.20
C GLY A 259 -18.11 -9.83 12.91
N CYS A 260 -18.92 -10.89 12.87
CA CYS A 260 -19.67 -11.30 11.66
C CYS A 260 -21.19 -11.35 11.87
N GLY A 261 -21.88 -10.46 11.14
CA GLY A 261 -23.33 -10.36 11.06
C GLY A 261 -23.87 -11.03 9.80
N LEU A 262 -25.18 -10.93 9.60
CA LEU A 262 -25.89 -11.56 8.49
C LEU A 262 -26.54 -10.51 7.59
N SER A 263 -26.72 -10.83 6.32
CA SER A 263 -27.46 -9.97 5.40
C SER A 263 -28.18 -10.73 4.30
N THR A 264 -29.17 -10.07 3.73
CA THR A 264 -30.04 -10.63 2.69
C THR A 264 -29.36 -10.75 1.33
N PRO A 265 -29.76 -11.70 0.47
CA PRO A 265 -29.28 -11.79 -0.91
C PRO A 265 -29.50 -10.51 -1.72
N ALA A 266 -30.59 -9.77 -1.45
CA ALA A 266 -30.88 -8.49 -2.09
C ALA A 266 -29.77 -7.45 -1.90
N LEU A 267 -29.16 -7.40 -0.71
CA LEU A 267 -28.03 -6.50 -0.43
C LEU A 267 -26.83 -6.85 -1.32
N HIS A 268 -26.42 -8.12 -1.35
CA HIS A 268 -25.27 -8.58 -2.14
C HIS A 268 -25.50 -8.43 -3.64
N LEU A 269 -26.72 -8.67 -4.13
CA LEU A 269 -27.10 -8.41 -5.52
C LEU A 269 -27.04 -6.93 -5.88
N LYS A 270 -27.44 -6.04 -4.96
CA LYS A 270 -27.34 -4.59 -5.16
C LYS A 270 -25.88 -4.15 -5.20
N VAL A 271 -25.02 -4.70 -4.34
CA VAL A 271 -23.56 -4.51 -4.39
C VAL A 271 -23.00 -4.98 -5.74
N ARG A 272 -23.33 -6.20 -6.18
CA ARG A 272 -22.89 -6.72 -7.47
C ARG A 272 -23.24 -5.78 -8.63
N ARG A 273 -24.48 -5.29 -8.69
CA ARG A 273 -24.94 -4.38 -9.76
C ARG A 273 -24.26 -3.02 -9.68
N MET A 274 -24.14 -2.45 -8.48
CA MET A 274 -23.55 -1.13 -8.25
C MET A 274 -22.07 -1.07 -8.68
N PHE A 275 -21.34 -2.16 -8.46
CA PHE A 275 -19.90 -2.23 -8.75
C PHE A 275 -19.55 -3.08 -9.98
N ASN A 276 -20.56 -3.52 -10.74
CA ASN A 276 -20.42 -4.38 -11.92
C ASN A 276 -19.51 -5.60 -11.67
N LEU A 277 -19.77 -6.33 -10.58
CA LEU A 277 -18.98 -7.51 -10.21
C LEU A 277 -19.38 -8.73 -11.06
N GLU A 278 -18.39 -9.55 -11.43
CA GLU A 278 -18.60 -10.75 -12.24
C GLU A 278 -19.55 -11.75 -11.56
N SER A 279 -19.36 -11.98 -10.26
CA SER A 279 -20.19 -12.83 -9.41
C SER A 279 -20.79 -12.04 -8.24
N THR A 280 -21.86 -12.57 -7.64
CA THR A 280 -22.41 -12.03 -6.40
C THR A 280 -21.49 -12.42 -5.25
N PRO A 281 -20.94 -11.48 -4.48
CA PRO A 281 -20.13 -11.83 -3.31
C PRO A 281 -20.99 -12.45 -2.23
N THR A 282 -20.43 -13.41 -1.49
CA THR A 282 -21.08 -14.09 -0.37
C THR A 282 -20.89 -13.33 0.94
N ALA A 283 -19.76 -12.62 1.10
CA ALA A 283 -19.46 -11.85 2.30
C ALA A 283 -18.90 -10.47 1.98
N LEU A 284 -19.19 -9.49 2.83
CA LEU A 284 -18.79 -8.09 2.69
C LEU A 284 -18.05 -7.63 3.95
N GLN A 285 -16.84 -7.10 3.79
CA GLN A 285 -16.17 -6.35 4.85
C GLN A 285 -16.62 -4.89 4.78
N MET A 286 -17.11 -4.35 5.90
CA MET A 286 -17.90 -3.12 5.85
C MET A 286 -17.79 -2.22 7.07
N ARG A 287 -18.30 -1.01 6.91
CA ARG A 287 -18.65 -0.06 7.99
C ARG A 287 -20.09 0.42 7.79
N TYR A 288 -20.78 0.64 8.89
CA TYR A 288 -22.16 1.13 8.87
C TYR A 288 -22.53 1.79 10.20
N GLY A 289 -22.75 3.11 10.22
CA GLY A 289 -23.32 3.82 11.39
C GLY A 289 -22.69 3.45 12.74
N GLY A 290 -21.34 3.47 12.83
CA GLY A 290 -20.59 3.10 14.05
C GLY A 290 -20.30 1.59 14.22
N ARG A 291 -20.73 0.76 13.27
CA ARG A 291 -20.50 -0.69 13.24
C ARG A 291 -19.33 -1.05 12.32
N LYS A 292 -18.58 -2.09 12.68
CA LYS A 292 -17.44 -2.65 11.92
C LYS A 292 -17.51 -4.17 11.93
N GLY A 293 -17.28 -4.78 10.77
CA GLY A 293 -17.01 -6.21 10.66
C GLY A 293 -17.35 -6.77 9.29
N MET A 294 -17.81 -8.02 9.28
CA MET A 294 -18.28 -8.73 8.10
C MET A 294 -19.81 -8.87 8.08
N LEU A 295 -20.42 -8.84 6.90
CA LEU A 295 -21.77 -9.34 6.66
C LEU A 295 -21.71 -10.56 5.76
N LEU A 296 -22.17 -11.70 6.28
CA LEU A 296 -22.33 -12.95 5.53
C LEU A 296 -23.74 -13.01 4.93
N GLN A 297 -23.85 -13.37 3.66
CA GLN A 297 -25.13 -13.65 3.03
C GLN A 297 -25.79 -14.85 3.72
N PHE A 298 -26.97 -14.64 4.28
CA PHE A 298 -27.80 -15.70 4.84
C PHE A 298 -29.06 -15.87 3.97
N PRO A 299 -29.56 -17.10 3.75
CA PRO A 299 -30.73 -17.35 2.94
C PRO A 299 -31.96 -16.74 3.61
N GLY A 300 -32.43 -15.62 3.05
CA GLY A 300 -33.82 -15.18 3.20
C GLY A 300 -34.69 -15.84 2.14
N THR A 301 -36.01 -15.83 2.32
CA THR A 301 -36.93 -16.22 1.25
C THR A 301 -36.64 -15.35 0.00
N ASN A 302 -36.57 -15.96 -1.18
CA ASN A 302 -36.24 -15.32 -2.48
C ASN A 302 -37.18 -14.15 -2.89
N LEU A 303 -38.10 -13.74 -2.02
CA LEU A 303 -39.12 -12.71 -2.23
C LEU A 303 -38.73 -11.35 -1.64
N ASP A 304 -37.76 -11.29 -0.72
CA ASP A 304 -37.31 -10.03 -0.13
C ASP A 304 -36.43 -9.27 -1.14
N THR A 305 -37.02 -8.26 -1.79
CA THR A 305 -36.32 -7.33 -2.69
C THR A 305 -35.57 -6.22 -1.95
N VAL A 306 -35.82 -6.09 -0.64
CA VAL A 306 -35.30 -5.02 0.20
C VAL A 306 -33.97 -5.44 0.84
N PRO A 307 -32.89 -4.67 0.66
CA PRO A 307 -31.63 -4.90 1.38
C PRO A 307 -31.80 -4.74 2.89
N LYS A 308 -31.62 -5.83 3.64
CA LYS A 308 -31.59 -5.86 5.11
C LYS A 308 -30.24 -6.39 5.62
N ALA A 309 -29.85 -5.96 6.82
CA ALA A 309 -28.65 -6.41 7.51
C ALA A 309 -28.90 -6.58 9.02
N ALA A 310 -28.36 -7.65 9.59
CA ALA A 310 -28.41 -7.96 11.02
C ALA A 310 -26.99 -7.95 11.60
N PHE A 311 -26.76 -7.14 12.63
CA PHE A 311 -25.45 -6.90 13.22
C PHE A 311 -25.33 -7.50 14.61
N ARG A 312 -24.16 -8.07 14.92
CA ARG A 312 -23.88 -8.63 16.25
C ARG A 312 -23.58 -7.54 17.29
N ASP A 313 -24.28 -7.55 18.42
CA ASP A 313 -23.96 -6.74 19.61
C ASP A 313 -23.46 -7.67 20.73
N PRO A 314 -22.28 -7.39 21.35
CA PRO A 314 -21.43 -6.21 21.17
C PRO A 314 -20.34 -6.32 20.09
N SER A 315 -20.17 -7.46 19.41
CA SER A 315 -18.97 -7.67 18.60
C SER A 315 -18.84 -6.77 17.37
N GLN A 316 -19.92 -6.28 16.76
CA GLN A 316 -19.84 -5.36 15.61
C GLN A 316 -20.13 -3.91 15.96
N VAL A 317 -20.88 -3.63 17.02
CA VAL A 317 -21.25 -2.27 17.45
C VAL A 317 -20.08 -1.62 18.19
N LYS A 318 -19.34 -0.73 17.50
CA LYS A 318 -18.15 -0.08 18.07
C LYS A 318 -18.44 1.32 18.63
N ILE A 319 -19.43 2.01 18.06
CA ILE A 319 -19.93 3.32 18.48
C ILE A 319 -21.45 3.25 18.51
N ARG A 320 -22.07 3.67 19.63
CA ARG A 320 -23.53 3.80 19.73
C ARG A 320 -23.91 5.24 19.41
N LEU A 321 -24.45 5.44 18.21
CA LEU A 321 -24.89 6.75 17.72
C LEU A 321 -26.22 7.17 18.35
N GLY A 322 -26.42 8.49 18.55
CA GLY A 322 -27.70 9.07 18.95
C GLY A 322 -28.75 9.01 17.84
N ALA A 323 -30.03 9.14 18.20
CA ALA A 323 -31.16 8.95 17.28
C ALA A 323 -31.14 9.88 16.05
N GLN A 324 -30.62 11.11 16.18
CA GLN A 324 -30.48 12.03 15.05
C GLN A 324 -29.36 11.59 14.10
N SER A 325 -28.20 11.22 14.64
CA SER A 325 -27.05 10.76 13.85
C SER A 325 -27.32 9.44 13.11
N GLN A 326 -28.14 8.56 13.70
CA GLN A 326 -28.52 7.28 13.08
C GLN A 326 -29.31 7.44 11.76
N ARG A 327 -29.97 8.59 11.55
CA ARG A 327 -30.74 8.87 10.33
C ARG A 327 -29.94 9.62 9.27
N HIS A 328 -28.71 10.05 9.58
CA HIS A 328 -27.89 10.76 8.63
C HIS A 328 -27.43 9.81 7.52
N ARG A 329 -27.44 10.27 6.26
CA ARG A 329 -27.12 9.43 5.10
C ARG A 329 -25.75 8.76 5.17
N ALA A 330 -24.76 9.45 5.72
CA ALA A 330 -23.41 8.88 5.94
C ALA A 330 -23.41 7.70 6.94
N ASN A 331 -24.42 7.58 7.80
CA ASN A 331 -24.55 6.49 8.78
C ASN A 331 -25.53 5.39 8.31
N THR A 332 -26.37 5.67 7.30
CA THR A 332 -27.26 4.69 6.64
C THR A 332 -26.65 4.13 5.35
N THR A 333 -25.53 4.66 4.89
CA THR A 333 -24.78 4.13 3.74
C THR A 333 -23.87 2.99 4.22
N LEU A 334 -23.94 1.85 3.52
CA LEU A 334 -23.03 0.73 3.76
C LEU A 334 -21.69 0.99 3.06
N ASP A 335 -20.67 1.39 3.80
CA ASP A 335 -19.32 1.55 3.25
C ASP A 335 -18.64 0.19 3.12
N ILE A 336 -18.21 -0.14 1.91
CA ILE A 336 -17.61 -1.45 1.59
C ILE A 336 -16.11 -1.30 1.47
N LEU A 337 -15.38 -2.10 2.25
CA LEU A 337 -13.92 -2.13 2.24
C LEU A 337 -13.40 -3.19 1.29
N ARG A 338 -13.97 -4.40 1.35
CA ARG A 338 -13.61 -5.60 0.56
C ARG A 338 -14.83 -6.52 0.47
N PHE A 339 -14.80 -7.44 -0.48
CA PHE A 339 -15.79 -8.51 -0.61
C PHE A 339 -15.09 -9.87 -0.72
N SER A 340 -15.84 -10.94 -0.45
CA SER A 340 -15.37 -12.33 -0.50
C SER A 340 -14.70 -12.64 -1.83
N ARG A 341 -13.46 -13.13 -1.75
CA ARG A 341 -12.65 -13.59 -2.87
C ARG A 341 -11.68 -14.63 -2.37
N THR A 342 -11.39 -15.59 -3.24
CA THR A 342 -10.35 -16.58 -3.01
C THR A 342 -9.07 -16.19 -3.74
N LYS A 343 -7.93 -16.38 -3.07
CA LYS A 343 -6.60 -16.30 -3.69
C LYS A 343 -5.99 -17.69 -3.68
N THR A 344 -5.63 -18.22 -4.84
CA THR A 344 -4.91 -19.49 -4.99
C THR A 344 -3.96 -19.41 -6.20
N PRO A 345 -2.73 -19.95 -6.12
CA PRO A 345 -2.08 -20.46 -4.92
C PRO A 345 -1.72 -19.34 -3.92
N THR A 346 -1.25 -19.69 -2.72
CA THR A 346 -0.78 -18.72 -1.71
C THR A 346 0.68 -18.93 -1.34
N ARG A 347 1.33 -17.86 -0.89
CA ARG A 347 2.68 -17.89 -0.34
C ARG A 347 2.66 -18.10 1.16
N ILE A 348 3.53 -18.99 1.64
CA ILE A 348 3.78 -19.15 3.08
C ILE A 348 4.95 -18.25 3.50
N SER A 349 4.82 -17.62 4.67
CA SER A 349 5.83 -16.73 5.26
C SER A 349 6.91 -17.53 6.01
N PRO A 350 8.07 -16.93 6.32
CA PRO A 350 9.08 -17.54 7.18
C PRO A 350 8.52 -18.02 8.52
N GLU A 351 7.60 -17.26 9.13
CA GLU A 351 6.93 -17.61 10.38
C GLU A 351 6.15 -18.91 10.26
N VAL A 352 5.39 -19.07 9.17
CA VAL A 352 4.63 -20.29 8.88
C VAL A 352 5.58 -21.46 8.59
N ILE A 353 6.69 -21.24 7.86
CA ILE A 353 7.70 -22.27 7.60
C ILE A 353 8.31 -22.79 8.92
N ILE A 354 8.71 -21.89 9.82
CA ILE A 354 9.25 -22.23 11.14
C ILE A 354 8.24 -23.06 11.93
N ASN A 355 6.97 -22.65 11.93
CA ASN A 355 5.91 -23.38 12.63
C ASN A 355 5.69 -24.79 12.06
N LEU A 356 5.57 -24.89 10.73
CA LEU A 356 5.37 -26.16 10.04
C LEU A 356 6.53 -27.14 10.28
N GLU A 357 7.78 -26.68 10.20
CA GLU A 357 8.95 -27.52 10.48
C GLU A 357 8.98 -28.00 11.93
N HIS A 358 8.74 -27.09 12.89
CA HIS A 358 8.68 -27.42 14.30
C HIS A 358 7.62 -28.50 14.60
N ASN A 359 6.48 -28.42 13.92
CA ASN A 359 5.37 -29.36 14.06
C ASN A 359 5.50 -30.61 13.18
N GLY A 360 6.67 -30.86 12.58
CA GLY A 360 7.05 -32.15 12.00
C GLY A 360 7.19 -32.19 10.48
N VAL A 361 6.93 -31.09 9.76
CA VAL A 361 7.12 -31.04 8.30
C VAL A 361 8.62 -31.08 7.98
N PRO A 362 9.11 -32.01 7.15
CA PRO A 362 10.55 -32.13 6.87
C PRO A 362 11.12 -30.91 6.12
N ALA A 363 12.35 -30.51 6.47
CA ALA A 363 13.08 -29.44 5.79
C ALA A 363 13.18 -29.63 4.26
N SER A 364 13.23 -30.88 3.78
CA SER A 364 13.27 -31.21 2.35
C SER A 364 12.06 -30.72 1.56
N VAL A 365 10.90 -30.58 2.20
CA VAL A 365 9.69 -30.04 1.56
C VAL A 365 9.91 -28.56 1.22
N PHE A 366 10.42 -27.76 2.17
CA PHE A 366 10.69 -26.34 1.96
C PHE A 366 11.85 -26.09 1.00
N LEU A 367 12.88 -26.94 1.01
CA LEU A 367 13.96 -26.89 0.01
C LEU A 367 13.43 -27.13 -1.41
N GLY A 368 12.49 -28.07 -1.57
CA GLY A 368 11.82 -28.29 -2.86
C GLY A 368 10.93 -27.12 -3.29
N LEU A 369 10.24 -26.47 -2.35
CA LEU A 369 9.48 -25.24 -2.63
C LEU A 369 10.40 -24.10 -3.06
N GLN A 370 11.54 -23.93 -2.38
CA GLN A 370 12.55 -22.93 -2.68
C GLN A 370 13.14 -23.10 -4.09
N GLU A 371 13.52 -24.33 -4.45
CA GLU A 371 14.07 -24.65 -5.77
C GLU A 371 13.09 -24.31 -6.89
N ARG A 372 11.81 -24.71 -6.74
CA ARG A 372 10.74 -24.36 -7.69
C ARG A 372 10.48 -22.86 -7.75
N TYR A 373 10.51 -22.18 -6.61
CA TYR A 373 10.30 -20.75 -6.51
C TYR A 373 11.41 -19.97 -7.24
N LEU A 374 12.67 -20.39 -7.13
CA LEU A 374 13.76 -19.77 -7.88
C LEU A 374 13.65 -20.04 -9.39
N ALA A 375 13.33 -21.28 -9.79
CA ALA A 375 13.22 -21.65 -11.21
C ALA A 375 12.06 -20.95 -11.93
N ALA A 376 10.83 -21.02 -11.40
CA ALA A 376 9.62 -20.58 -12.09
C ALA A 376 9.57 -19.08 -12.42
N GLY A 377 10.33 -18.24 -11.72
CA GLY A 377 10.35 -16.79 -11.97
C GLY A 377 11.44 -16.32 -12.93
N VAL A 378 12.49 -17.12 -13.11
CA VAL A 378 13.67 -16.72 -13.89
C VAL A 378 13.62 -17.33 -15.29
N ASP A 379 13.23 -18.60 -15.40
CA ASP A 379 13.16 -19.31 -16.69
C ASP A 379 12.21 -18.60 -17.68
N ASP A 380 11.05 -18.14 -17.20
CA ASP A 380 10.06 -17.38 -17.96
C ASP A 380 10.62 -16.06 -18.55
N LEU A 381 11.71 -15.52 -17.98
CA LEU A 381 12.33 -14.28 -18.45
C LEU A 381 13.49 -14.51 -19.43
N VAL A 382 14.01 -15.74 -19.53
CA VAL A 382 15.26 -16.03 -20.25
C VAL A 382 15.19 -17.20 -21.22
N PHE A 383 14.05 -17.88 -21.34
CA PHE A 383 13.87 -19.01 -22.27
C PHE A 383 14.24 -18.68 -23.73
N TRP A 384 14.04 -17.43 -24.17
CA TRP A 384 14.37 -16.95 -25.53
C TRP A 384 15.87 -17.02 -25.88
N ALA A 385 16.74 -17.17 -24.88
CA ALA A 385 18.19 -17.22 -25.06
C ALA A 385 18.73 -18.64 -25.28
N ARG A 386 17.89 -19.67 -25.22
CA ARG A 386 18.28 -21.08 -25.41
C ARG A 386 18.46 -21.41 -26.90
N THR A 387 19.34 -22.37 -27.20
CA THR A 387 19.81 -22.68 -28.56
C THR A 387 18.81 -23.44 -29.45
N ASP A 388 17.77 -24.01 -28.86
CA ASP A 388 16.64 -24.71 -29.50
C ASP A 388 15.45 -23.77 -29.82
N TYR A 389 15.68 -22.47 -29.76
CA TYR A 389 14.68 -21.44 -30.04
C TYR A 389 14.39 -21.30 -31.55
N ASP A 390 13.16 -21.63 -31.96
CA ASP A 390 12.71 -21.59 -33.36
C ASP A 390 12.23 -20.20 -33.84
N GLY A 391 12.26 -19.16 -32.98
CA GLY A 391 12.06 -17.78 -33.44
C GLY A 391 10.62 -17.31 -33.66
N ASP A 392 9.61 -18.08 -33.24
CA ASP A 392 8.21 -17.73 -33.49
C ASP A 392 7.73 -16.52 -32.66
N ASN A 393 6.84 -15.71 -33.24
CA ASN A 393 6.23 -14.55 -32.58
C ASN A 393 5.48 -14.95 -31.29
N LEU A 394 4.97 -16.19 -31.22
CA LEU A 394 4.30 -16.73 -30.04
C LEU A 394 5.16 -16.61 -28.78
N ASP A 395 6.47 -16.72 -28.91
CA ASP A 395 7.40 -16.68 -27.79
C ASP A 395 7.64 -15.24 -27.28
N MET A 396 7.62 -14.23 -28.13
CA MET A 396 7.71 -12.84 -27.65
C MET A 396 6.47 -12.41 -26.88
N PHE A 397 5.29 -12.95 -27.22
CA PHE A 397 4.08 -12.75 -26.42
C PHE A 397 4.20 -13.41 -25.04
N LYS A 398 4.75 -14.62 -24.96
CA LYS A 398 5.04 -15.28 -23.67
C LYS A 398 6.01 -14.46 -22.83
N LEU A 399 7.08 -13.94 -23.45
CA LEU A 399 8.06 -13.09 -22.77
C LEU A 399 7.43 -11.78 -22.27
N TRP A 400 6.59 -11.14 -23.07
CA TRP A 400 5.85 -9.94 -22.67
C TRP A 400 4.97 -10.23 -21.44
N SER A 401 4.22 -11.34 -21.47
CA SER A 401 3.39 -11.78 -20.35
C SER A 401 4.20 -12.20 -19.12
N ALA A 402 5.39 -12.76 -19.31
CA ALA A 402 6.31 -13.06 -18.22
C ALA A 402 6.81 -11.80 -17.53
N VAL A 403 7.21 -10.78 -18.29
CA VAL A 403 7.65 -9.48 -17.73
C VAL A 403 6.50 -8.76 -17.03
N GLU A 404 5.30 -8.73 -17.63
CA GLU A 404 4.10 -8.12 -17.03
C GLU A 404 3.78 -8.73 -15.67
N ARG A 405 3.75 -10.07 -15.60
CA ARG A 405 3.46 -10.83 -14.37
C ARG A 405 4.58 -10.72 -13.36
N SER A 406 5.83 -10.85 -13.78
CA SER A 406 7.00 -10.80 -12.88
C SER A 406 7.09 -9.47 -12.13
N GLU A 407 6.68 -8.38 -12.78
CA GLU A 407 6.86 -7.02 -12.28
C GLU A 407 5.54 -6.33 -11.93
N GLY A 408 4.40 -7.04 -11.99
CA GLY A 408 3.08 -6.53 -11.61
C GLY A 408 2.66 -5.26 -12.38
N VAL A 409 2.99 -5.15 -13.67
CA VAL A 409 2.91 -3.87 -14.40
C VAL A 409 1.48 -3.37 -14.60
N HIS A 410 0.57 -4.23 -15.08
CA HIS A 410 -0.84 -3.82 -15.27
C HIS A 410 -1.44 -3.40 -13.93
N PHE A 411 -1.06 -4.08 -12.86
CA PHE A 411 -1.49 -3.74 -11.53
C PHE A 411 -1.04 -2.35 -11.08
N ALA A 412 0.27 -2.08 -11.20
CA ALA A 412 0.85 -0.79 -10.85
C ALA A 412 0.18 0.35 -11.64
N ARG A 413 -0.17 0.12 -12.92
CA ARG A 413 -0.97 1.05 -13.73
C ARG A 413 -2.36 1.32 -13.11
N ARG A 414 -3.09 0.27 -12.72
CA ARG A 414 -4.44 0.41 -12.10
C ARG A 414 -4.43 1.17 -10.77
N VAL A 415 -3.42 0.95 -9.93
CA VAL A 415 -3.30 1.68 -8.65
C VAL A 415 -2.98 3.16 -8.88
N ARG A 416 -2.21 3.50 -9.92
CA ARG A 416 -1.95 4.90 -10.30
C ARG A 416 -3.24 5.61 -10.74
N GLU A 417 -4.13 4.93 -11.46
CA GLU A 417 -5.41 5.50 -11.95
C GLU A 417 -6.45 5.73 -10.84
N ASP A 418 -6.66 4.78 -9.92
CA ASP A 418 -7.88 4.76 -9.07
C ASP A 418 -7.58 4.38 -7.61
N LYS A 419 -6.87 5.29 -6.92
CA LYS A 419 -6.27 5.09 -5.58
C LYS A 419 -7.29 4.72 -4.50
N GLY A 420 -8.49 5.30 -4.53
CA GLY A 420 -9.53 5.09 -3.53
C GLY A 420 -10.22 3.72 -3.64
N VAL A 421 -10.20 3.11 -4.82
CA VAL A 421 -10.98 1.91 -5.15
C VAL A 421 -10.11 0.65 -5.22
N ALA A 422 -8.78 0.78 -5.15
CA ALA A 422 -7.84 -0.35 -5.22
C ALA A 422 -8.08 -1.41 -4.13
N ARG A 423 -8.25 -0.98 -2.87
CA ARG A 423 -8.57 -1.89 -1.76
C ARG A 423 -9.91 -2.61 -1.99
N PHE A 424 -10.92 -1.85 -2.40
CA PHE A 424 -12.26 -2.35 -2.70
C PHE A 424 -12.24 -3.41 -3.83
N ARG A 425 -11.53 -3.15 -4.93
CA ARG A 425 -11.40 -4.10 -6.05
C ARG A 425 -10.51 -5.30 -5.72
N GLY A 426 -10.07 -5.49 -4.48
CA GLY A 426 -9.18 -6.56 -4.06
C GLY A 426 -7.83 -6.51 -4.78
N LEU A 427 -7.48 -5.36 -5.34
CA LEU A 427 -6.28 -5.19 -6.14
C LEU A 427 -5.06 -5.32 -5.21
N THR A 428 -5.10 -4.73 -4.01
CA THR A 428 -3.96 -4.74 -3.07
C THR A 428 -3.51 -6.13 -2.57
N SER A 429 -4.34 -7.17 -2.62
CA SER A 429 -4.01 -8.50 -2.05
C SER A 429 -3.24 -9.43 -2.99
N GLY A 430 -3.37 -9.25 -4.32
CA GLY A 430 -2.55 -9.96 -5.31
C GLY A 430 -1.14 -9.35 -5.39
N TYR A 431 -1.08 -8.02 -5.35
CA TYR A 431 0.14 -7.22 -5.47
C TYR A 431 1.04 -7.20 -4.25
N ARG A 432 0.51 -7.45 -3.05
CA ARG A 432 1.31 -7.45 -1.82
C ARG A 432 2.50 -8.41 -1.88
N ASP A 433 2.31 -9.59 -2.45
CA ASP A 433 3.35 -10.61 -2.54
C ASP A 433 4.37 -10.27 -3.65
N GLU A 434 3.95 -9.57 -4.71
CA GLU A 434 4.79 -9.20 -5.86
C GLU A 434 5.53 -7.85 -5.67
N MET A 435 5.00 -6.94 -4.85
CA MET A 435 5.58 -5.61 -4.63
C MET A 435 6.58 -5.57 -3.45
N GLU A 436 6.49 -6.53 -2.52
CA GLU A 436 7.62 -6.84 -1.63
C GLU A 436 8.89 -7.09 -2.46
N GLU A 437 8.76 -7.52 -3.72
CA GLU A 437 9.86 -7.70 -4.68
C GLU A 437 10.49 -6.41 -5.22
N GLN A 438 9.85 -5.26 -5.05
CA GLN A 438 10.23 -4.01 -5.71
C GLN A 438 10.74 -2.89 -4.78
N HIS A 439 10.32 -2.82 -3.50
CA HIS A 439 10.49 -1.62 -2.64
C HIS A 439 11.34 -1.79 -1.36
N GLU A 440 12.28 -2.74 -1.33
CA GLU A 440 13.14 -2.94 -0.16
C GLU A 440 14.19 -1.86 0.12
N GLU A 441 14.29 -0.78 -0.67
CA GLU A 441 15.21 0.31 -0.30
C GLU A 441 14.77 1.01 1.00
N ASP A 442 13.51 0.91 1.44
CA ASP A 442 13.07 1.46 2.73
C ASP A 442 11.79 0.81 3.32
N GLU A 443 11.80 -0.44 3.83
CA GLU A 443 11.10 -0.77 5.10
C GLU A 443 11.29 -2.21 5.64
N ASP A 444 10.90 -2.34 6.91
CA ASP A 444 11.00 -3.50 7.79
C ASP A 444 10.03 -4.64 7.42
N GLU A 445 10.54 -5.84 7.60
CA GLU A 445 9.85 -7.11 7.37
C GLU A 445 9.19 -7.58 8.67
N ASP A 446 8.17 -6.84 9.13
CA ASP A 446 7.27 -7.29 10.19
C ASP A 446 5.82 -7.08 9.76
N GLY A 447 4.98 -8.04 10.14
CA GLY A 447 3.69 -8.32 9.53
C GLY A 447 2.65 -7.19 9.45
N ASP A 448 1.73 -7.44 8.52
CA ASP A 448 0.43 -6.87 8.14
C ASP A 448 -0.45 -6.03 9.09
N LEU A 449 0.05 -5.28 10.08
CA LEU A 449 -0.87 -4.81 11.13
C LEU A 449 -0.76 -3.34 11.55
N THR A 450 0.09 -2.54 10.90
CA THR A 450 -0.05 -1.08 10.95
C THR A 450 -0.46 -0.55 9.58
N GLY A 451 -1.37 0.42 9.59
CA GLY A 451 -1.72 1.20 8.40
C GLY A 451 -0.54 1.99 7.81
N ASP A 452 0.64 1.96 8.43
CA ASP A 452 1.82 2.72 8.00
C ASP A 452 2.44 2.19 6.70
N ARG A 453 2.36 0.88 6.40
CA ARG A 453 2.79 0.36 5.09
C ARG A 453 1.90 0.87 3.95
N PHE A 454 0.63 1.14 4.25
CA PHE A 454 -0.27 1.79 3.29
C PHE A 454 0.18 3.21 3.01
N ASP A 455 0.61 3.96 4.03
CA ASP A 455 1.07 5.34 3.87
C ASP A 455 2.38 5.46 3.07
N ARG A 456 3.30 4.48 3.09
CA ARG A 456 4.49 4.51 2.20
C ARG A 456 4.17 4.29 0.73
N VAL A 457 3.26 3.36 0.41
CA VAL A 457 2.69 3.22 -0.95
C VAL A 457 1.98 4.52 -1.38
N PHE A 458 1.44 5.28 -0.42
CA PHE A 458 0.82 6.58 -0.66
C PHE A 458 1.81 7.78 -0.65
N HIS A 459 2.99 7.65 -0.04
CA HIS A 459 4.04 8.67 0.07
C HIS A 459 5.07 8.65 -1.07
N GLU A 460 5.29 7.53 -1.76
CA GLU A 460 6.18 7.48 -2.94
C GLU A 460 5.53 8.04 -4.23
N ARG A 461 4.70 9.08 -4.08
CA ARG A 461 4.17 9.90 -5.18
C ARG A 461 5.21 10.90 -5.71
N SER A 462 6.44 10.46 -5.92
CA SER A 462 7.40 11.28 -6.64
C SER A 462 7.08 11.28 -8.14
N THR A 463 7.23 12.43 -8.79
CA THR A 463 7.28 12.60 -10.24
C THR A 463 8.16 11.55 -10.93
N ALA A 464 9.14 10.96 -10.24
CA ALA A 464 10.06 9.92 -10.72
C ALA A 464 9.42 8.76 -11.51
N TRP A 465 8.25 8.27 -11.11
CA TRP A 465 7.66 7.05 -11.68
C TRP A 465 6.65 7.27 -12.83
N TRP A 466 6.53 8.51 -13.29
CA TRP A 466 5.69 8.88 -14.44
C TRP A 466 6.44 8.73 -15.76
N PRO A 467 5.82 8.15 -16.81
CA PRO A 467 6.47 7.99 -18.10
C PRO A 467 6.93 9.34 -18.67
N ASP A 468 8.06 9.34 -19.37
CA ASP A 468 8.49 10.52 -20.10
C ASP A 468 7.76 10.56 -21.46
N TYR A 469 6.65 11.29 -21.51
CA TYR A 469 5.83 11.42 -22.72
C TYR A 469 6.57 12.04 -23.91
N ILE A 470 7.69 12.74 -23.68
CA ILE A 470 8.44 13.42 -24.72
C ILE A 470 9.38 12.45 -25.43
N SER A 471 10.19 11.71 -24.66
CA SER A 471 11.00 10.63 -25.26
C SER A 471 10.17 9.42 -25.64
N GLY A 472 8.99 9.24 -25.02
CA GLY A 472 8.19 8.02 -25.09
C GLY A 472 8.76 6.86 -24.27
N CYS A 473 9.75 7.11 -23.41
CA CYS A 473 10.39 6.09 -22.58
C CYS A 473 9.63 5.90 -21.24
N PRO A 474 9.21 4.67 -20.91
CA PRO A 474 8.64 4.38 -19.59
C PRO A 474 9.66 4.51 -18.45
N SER A 475 9.22 4.80 -17.22
CA SER A 475 10.11 4.97 -16.06
C SER A 475 10.67 3.66 -15.53
N SER A 476 9.86 2.60 -15.54
CA SER A 476 10.25 1.28 -15.02
C SER A 476 10.98 0.45 -16.08
N LEU A 477 11.88 -0.43 -15.63
CA LEU A 477 12.59 -1.36 -16.52
C LEU A 477 11.61 -2.28 -17.24
N ALA A 478 10.62 -2.81 -16.51
CA ALA A 478 9.58 -3.70 -17.01
C ALA A 478 8.76 -3.06 -18.13
N GLU A 479 8.22 -1.86 -17.90
CA GLU A 479 7.45 -1.16 -18.92
C GLU A 479 8.31 -0.79 -20.12
N THR A 480 9.60 -0.48 -19.93
CA THR A 480 10.52 -0.26 -21.06
C THR A 480 10.66 -1.52 -21.91
N VAL A 481 10.87 -2.68 -21.28
CA VAL A 481 11.00 -3.98 -21.96
C VAL A 481 9.72 -4.30 -22.73
N MET A 482 8.56 -4.16 -22.09
CA MET A 482 7.25 -4.37 -22.73
C MET A 482 7.06 -3.46 -23.94
N ALA A 483 7.34 -2.16 -23.82
CA ALA A 483 7.19 -1.22 -24.93
C ALA A 483 8.14 -1.49 -26.12
N LEU A 484 9.33 -2.06 -25.87
CA LEU A 484 10.24 -2.50 -26.94
C LEU A 484 9.72 -3.78 -27.62
N LEU A 485 9.21 -4.75 -26.85
CA LEU A 485 8.59 -5.96 -27.39
C LEU A 485 7.36 -5.61 -28.24
N ASP A 486 6.51 -4.69 -27.77
CA ASP A 486 5.32 -4.22 -28.48
C ASP A 486 5.63 -3.59 -29.84
N ALA A 487 6.80 -2.95 -29.95
CA ALA A 487 7.26 -2.34 -31.20
C ALA A 487 7.87 -3.36 -32.18
N GLY A 488 7.98 -4.63 -31.77
CA GLY A 488 8.55 -5.72 -32.57
C GLY A 488 10.07 -5.87 -32.44
N PHE A 489 10.69 -5.34 -31.38
CA PHE A 489 12.08 -5.66 -31.07
C PHE A 489 12.19 -7.00 -30.35
N THR A 490 13.29 -7.71 -30.56
CA THR A 490 13.60 -8.96 -29.84
C THR A 490 14.88 -8.81 -29.02
N PRO A 491 15.04 -9.54 -27.89
CA PRO A 491 16.27 -9.50 -27.11
C PRO A 491 17.51 -9.97 -27.90
N GLN A 492 17.34 -10.77 -28.94
CA GLN A 492 18.41 -11.21 -29.83
C GLN A 492 18.89 -10.05 -30.70
N SER A 493 17.98 -9.25 -31.26
CA SER A 493 18.30 -8.14 -32.17
C SER A 493 18.69 -6.85 -31.46
N LEU A 494 18.17 -6.59 -30.25
CA LEU A 494 18.30 -5.30 -29.59
C LEU A 494 19.06 -5.37 -28.26
N PRO A 495 20.31 -4.86 -28.19
CA PRO A 495 21.11 -4.91 -26.97
C PRO A 495 20.52 -4.18 -25.74
N VAL A 496 19.77 -3.08 -25.94
CA VAL A 496 19.12 -2.36 -24.81
C VAL A 496 18.01 -3.15 -24.16
N LEU A 497 17.23 -3.88 -24.96
CA LEU A 497 16.17 -4.77 -24.49
C LEU A 497 16.80 -5.90 -23.69
N ARG A 498 17.84 -6.52 -24.25
CA ARG A 498 18.60 -7.60 -23.63
C ARG A 498 19.23 -7.20 -22.29
N ASP A 499 19.90 -6.05 -22.21
CA ASP A 499 20.50 -5.55 -20.96
C ASP A 499 19.43 -5.31 -19.90
N LYS A 500 18.33 -4.62 -20.24
CA LYS A 500 17.23 -4.38 -19.29
C LYS A 500 16.61 -5.67 -18.77
N LEU A 501 16.41 -6.65 -19.66
CA LEU A 501 15.88 -7.96 -19.28
C LEU A 501 16.86 -8.75 -18.40
N LYS A 502 18.17 -8.70 -18.70
CA LYS A 502 19.22 -9.24 -17.82
C LYS A 502 19.15 -8.61 -16.43
N GLN A 503 19.01 -7.29 -16.32
CA GLN A 503 18.89 -6.61 -15.03
C GLN A 503 17.62 -7.03 -14.26
N ILE A 504 16.49 -7.22 -14.94
CA ILE A 504 15.26 -7.74 -14.32
C ILE A 504 15.52 -9.15 -13.76
N ALA A 505 16.08 -10.05 -14.57
CA ALA A 505 16.39 -11.42 -14.14
C ALA A 505 17.38 -11.46 -12.96
N LEU A 506 18.46 -10.67 -13.02
CA LEU A 506 19.45 -10.58 -11.94
C LEU A 506 18.83 -10.01 -10.65
N LYS A 507 18.00 -8.97 -10.75
CA LYS A 507 17.27 -8.41 -9.59
C LYS A 507 16.35 -9.48 -9.00
N LYS A 508 15.63 -10.23 -9.84
CA LYS A 508 14.72 -11.30 -9.43
C LYS A 508 15.43 -12.43 -8.70
N ILE A 509 16.58 -12.89 -9.21
CA ILE A 509 17.39 -13.95 -8.56
C ILE A 509 17.81 -13.50 -7.17
N LYS A 510 18.41 -12.31 -7.05
CA LYS A 510 18.85 -11.78 -5.76
C LYS A 510 17.69 -11.62 -4.80
N TYR A 511 16.60 -11.03 -5.27
CA TYR A 511 15.40 -10.85 -4.47
C TYR A 511 14.88 -12.19 -3.93
N ARG A 512 14.62 -13.16 -4.81
CA ARG A 512 14.10 -14.48 -4.44
C ARG A 512 15.05 -15.30 -3.57
N SER A 513 16.35 -15.02 -3.63
CA SER A 513 17.36 -15.67 -2.77
C SER A 513 17.38 -15.10 -1.35
N HIS A 514 16.91 -13.87 -1.16
CA HIS A 514 16.84 -13.22 0.16
C HIS A 514 15.45 -13.26 0.80
N HIS A 515 14.40 -13.58 0.04
CA HIS A 515 13.01 -13.58 0.51
C HIS A 515 12.45 -14.99 0.57
N PHE A 516 12.42 -15.55 1.78
CA PHE A 516 11.96 -16.91 2.05
C PHE A 516 10.42 -17.01 2.08
N ARG A 517 9.76 -16.60 0.99
CA ARG A 517 8.31 -16.66 0.80
C ARG A 517 8.01 -17.52 -0.41
N TYR A 518 7.42 -18.69 -0.18
CA TYR A 518 7.29 -19.71 -1.22
C TYR A 518 5.83 -19.98 -1.56
N ASP A 519 5.55 -20.06 -2.87
CA ASP A 519 4.25 -20.48 -3.38
C ASP A 519 3.99 -21.95 -3.04
N VAL A 520 2.87 -22.24 -2.39
CA VAL A 520 2.36 -23.60 -2.19
C VAL A 520 1.19 -23.81 -3.14
N LEU A 521 1.36 -24.63 -4.17
CA LEU A 521 0.35 -24.81 -5.23
C LEU A 521 -0.99 -25.30 -4.69
N GLN A 522 -0.96 -26.19 -3.70
CA GLN A 522 -2.14 -26.75 -3.06
C GLN A 522 -2.52 -25.96 -1.79
N SER A 523 -2.75 -24.66 -1.98
CA SER A 523 -3.17 -23.75 -0.92
C SER A 523 -4.08 -22.63 -1.44
N ALA A 524 -4.91 -22.09 -0.55
CA ALA A 524 -5.76 -20.94 -0.85
C ALA A 524 -6.00 -20.07 0.38
N SER A 525 -6.23 -18.78 0.16
CA SER A 525 -6.57 -17.81 1.20
C SER A 525 -7.90 -17.13 0.88
N ALA A 526 -8.74 -16.98 1.90
CA ALA A 526 -10.02 -16.30 1.82
C ALA A 526 -10.41 -15.72 3.19
N PHE A 527 -11.48 -14.92 3.22
CA PHE A 527 -12.06 -14.48 4.49
C PHE A 527 -12.56 -15.67 5.29
N VAL A 528 -12.42 -15.57 6.61
CA VAL A 528 -12.99 -16.55 7.54
C VAL A 528 -14.35 -16.04 8.01
N VAL A 529 -15.36 -16.91 8.00
CA VAL A 529 -16.71 -16.60 8.47
C VAL A 529 -17.21 -17.71 9.40
N PRO A 530 -18.08 -17.40 10.39
CA PRO A 530 -18.70 -18.42 11.21
C PRO A 530 -19.79 -19.17 10.44
N ASP A 531 -20.00 -20.43 10.80
CA ASP A 531 -21.09 -21.26 10.28
C ASP A 531 -22.45 -20.79 10.80
N ALA A 532 -23.13 -19.95 10.01
CA ALA A 532 -24.44 -19.44 10.34
C ALA A 532 -25.55 -20.52 10.31
N TRP A 533 -25.29 -21.70 9.75
CA TRP A 533 -26.25 -22.81 9.67
C TRP A 533 -26.04 -23.87 10.75
N GLU A 534 -24.93 -23.81 11.49
CA GLU A 534 -24.57 -24.75 12.56
C GLU A 534 -24.49 -26.22 12.10
N VAL A 535 -24.10 -26.46 10.85
CA VAL A 535 -24.02 -27.79 10.21
C VAL A 535 -22.64 -28.44 10.29
N LEU A 536 -21.59 -27.67 10.56
CA LEU A 536 -20.23 -28.17 10.74
C LEU A 536 -20.05 -28.81 12.13
N GLY A 537 -19.21 -29.85 12.22
CA GLY A 537 -18.66 -30.35 13.48
C GLY A 537 -17.57 -29.43 14.03
N GLU A 538 -17.16 -29.59 15.31
CA GLU A 538 -16.21 -28.68 16.01
C GLU A 538 -14.88 -28.47 15.27
N ASN A 539 -14.31 -29.51 14.67
CA ASN A 539 -13.05 -29.45 13.91
C ASN A 539 -13.25 -29.54 12.39
N GLU A 540 -14.44 -29.20 11.91
CA GLU A 540 -14.78 -29.18 10.49
C GLU A 540 -14.78 -27.75 9.94
N ILE A 541 -14.30 -27.61 8.70
CA ILE A 541 -14.44 -26.38 7.90
C ILE A 541 -15.13 -26.69 6.57
N HIS A 542 -15.77 -25.69 5.97
CA HIS A 542 -16.21 -25.74 4.58
C HIS A 542 -15.47 -24.69 3.77
N PHE A 543 -14.89 -25.08 2.62
CA PHE A 543 -14.22 -24.14 1.74
C PHE A 543 -14.46 -24.48 0.28
N LYS A 544 -15.18 -23.58 -0.40
CA LYS A 544 -15.55 -23.68 -1.81
C LYS A 544 -15.25 -22.36 -2.52
N SER A 545 -14.65 -22.41 -3.70
CA SER A 545 -14.47 -21.26 -4.59
C SER A 545 -15.67 -21.10 -5.52
N SER A 546 -15.94 -19.87 -5.94
CA SER A 546 -16.93 -19.60 -7.00
C SER A 546 -16.47 -20.10 -8.38
N ARG A 547 -15.19 -20.48 -8.50
CA ARG A 547 -14.56 -20.99 -9.72
C ARG A 547 -13.89 -22.33 -9.44
N ARG A 548 -13.72 -23.11 -10.51
CA ARG A 548 -12.94 -24.35 -10.46
C ARG A 548 -11.46 -23.99 -10.65
N GLU A 549 -10.79 -23.62 -9.57
CA GLU A 549 -9.43 -23.06 -9.59
C GLU A 549 -8.48 -23.66 -8.54
N PHE A 550 -8.99 -24.54 -7.67
CA PHE A 550 -8.15 -25.23 -6.68
C PHE A 550 -7.43 -26.41 -7.31
N ASN A 551 -6.11 -26.45 -7.17
CA ASN A 551 -5.32 -27.56 -7.69
C ASN A 551 -5.37 -28.79 -6.74
N VAL A 552 -5.83 -29.95 -7.22
CA VAL A 552 -6.04 -31.15 -6.37
C VAL A 552 -4.85 -32.11 -6.36
N GLY A 553 -3.86 -31.96 -7.25
CA GLY A 553 -2.72 -32.87 -7.23
C GLY A 553 -1.80 -32.84 -8.46
N PRO A 554 -0.91 -33.84 -8.57
CA PRO A 554 0.06 -33.95 -9.66
C PRO A 554 -0.57 -34.19 -11.05
N ASP A 555 -1.84 -34.61 -11.08
CA ASP A 555 -2.62 -34.82 -12.30
C ASP A 555 -3.15 -33.52 -12.92
N GLY A 556 -3.01 -32.39 -12.21
CA GLY A 556 -3.43 -31.06 -12.66
C GLY A 556 -4.94 -30.88 -12.68
N LEU A 557 -5.73 -31.76 -12.04
CA LEU A 557 -7.18 -31.59 -11.99
C LEU A 557 -7.55 -30.43 -11.05
N GLU A 558 -8.30 -29.47 -11.57
CA GLU A 558 -8.86 -28.39 -10.78
C GLU A 558 -10.16 -28.83 -10.09
N THR A 559 -10.45 -28.27 -8.92
CA THR A 559 -11.73 -28.39 -8.20
C THR A 559 -12.19 -27.02 -7.75
N ASP A 560 -13.47 -26.89 -7.40
CA ASP A 560 -14.03 -25.74 -6.72
C ASP A 560 -14.18 -25.99 -5.22
N ILE A 561 -13.97 -27.21 -4.71
CA ILE A 561 -14.14 -27.57 -3.30
C ILE A 561 -12.99 -28.40 -2.75
N ILE A 562 -12.56 -28.07 -1.54
CA ILE A 562 -11.50 -28.80 -0.80
C ILE A 562 -12.12 -29.81 0.16
N LEU A 563 -11.54 -31.01 0.24
CA LEU A 563 -12.00 -32.10 1.09
C LEU A 563 -10.83 -32.82 1.78
N GLY A 564 -11.08 -33.36 2.97
CA GLY A 564 -10.11 -34.16 3.73
C GLY A 564 -9.34 -33.34 4.76
N ASP A 565 -8.21 -33.86 5.22
CA ASP A 565 -7.37 -33.18 6.20
C ASP A 565 -6.65 -32.00 5.55
N VAL A 566 -6.68 -30.86 6.22
CA VAL A 566 -6.05 -29.61 5.77
C VAL A 566 -5.39 -28.90 6.95
N LEU A 567 -4.41 -28.06 6.68
CA LEU A 567 -3.85 -27.13 7.66
C LEU A 567 -4.47 -25.75 7.46
N MET A 568 -4.83 -25.09 8.55
CA MET A 568 -5.31 -23.71 8.57
C MET A 568 -4.37 -22.86 9.42
N THR A 569 -4.02 -21.68 8.92
CA THR A 569 -3.15 -20.72 9.62
C THR A 569 -3.48 -19.27 9.23
N ARG A 570 -2.94 -18.33 10.00
CA ARG A 570 -3.08 -16.88 9.79
C ARG A 570 -1.76 -16.20 10.17
N ASN A 571 -1.48 -15.06 9.55
CA ASN A 571 -0.38 -14.20 9.96
C ASN A 571 -0.88 -13.15 10.97
N PRO A 572 -0.10 -12.82 12.01
CA PRO A 572 1.22 -13.37 12.37
C PRO A 572 1.12 -14.80 12.93
N CYS A 573 2.18 -15.60 12.76
CA CYS A 573 2.26 -17.00 13.22
C CYS A 573 3.43 -17.13 14.22
N LYS A 574 3.15 -16.97 15.51
CA LYS A 574 4.17 -16.79 16.54
C LYS A 574 4.29 -17.94 17.54
N VAL A 575 3.26 -18.75 17.74
CA VAL A 575 3.32 -19.91 18.64
C VAL A 575 3.03 -21.24 17.93
N PRO A 576 3.52 -22.39 18.44
CA PRO A 576 3.32 -23.70 17.82
C PRO A 576 1.88 -24.05 17.46
N THR A 577 0.88 -23.51 18.16
CA THR A 577 -0.55 -23.77 17.90
C THR A 577 -1.20 -22.89 16.83
N ASP A 578 -0.49 -21.91 16.27
CA ASP A 578 -1.01 -20.97 15.25
C ASP A 578 -1.19 -21.61 13.85
N VAL A 579 -0.81 -22.89 13.71
CA VAL A 579 -1.21 -23.75 12.59
C VAL A 579 -2.01 -24.91 13.17
N ARG A 580 -3.20 -25.15 12.64
CA ARG A 580 -4.10 -26.22 13.10
C ARG A 580 -4.46 -27.14 11.95
N LYS A 581 -4.32 -28.45 12.17
CA LYS A 581 -4.90 -29.48 11.30
C LYS A 581 -6.38 -29.64 11.61
N VAL A 582 -7.22 -29.47 10.60
CA VAL A 582 -8.69 -29.56 10.64
C VAL A 582 -9.20 -30.36 9.45
N LYS A 583 -10.49 -30.69 9.44
CA LYS A 583 -11.11 -31.47 8.36
C LYS A 583 -11.98 -30.60 7.46
N ALA A 584 -11.63 -30.48 6.19
CA ALA A 584 -12.45 -29.85 5.18
C ALA A 584 -13.57 -30.82 4.73
N VAL A 585 -14.82 -30.37 4.81
CA VAL A 585 -16.01 -31.18 4.48
C VAL A 585 -16.96 -30.43 3.55
N LYS A 586 -17.71 -31.18 2.75
CA LYS A 586 -18.83 -30.66 1.96
C LYS A 586 -20.12 -30.76 2.76
N LYS A 587 -20.78 -29.62 2.97
CA LYS A 587 -22.16 -29.53 3.48
C LYS A 587 -23.03 -28.97 2.36
N ILE A 588 -24.23 -29.52 2.19
CA ILE A 588 -25.11 -29.12 1.08
C ILE A 588 -25.74 -27.75 1.34
N GLU A 589 -25.97 -27.44 2.61
CA GLU A 589 -26.52 -26.20 3.14
C GLU A 589 -25.60 -25.01 2.87
N LEU A 590 -24.29 -25.26 2.83
CA LEU A 590 -23.25 -24.26 2.56
C LEU A 590 -22.85 -24.21 1.07
N HIS A 591 -23.55 -24.91 0.18
CA HIS A 591 -23.15 -25.05 -1.22
C HIS A 591 -22.95 -23.73 -1.96
N ASP A 592 -23.79 -22.73 -1.68
CA ASP A 592 -23.73 -21.41 -2.31
C ASP A 592 -22.86 -20.42 -1.52
N VAL A 593 -22.29 -20.85 -0.40
CA VAL A 593 -21.37 -20.06 0.43
C VAL A 593 -19.96 -20.22 -0.13
N VAL A 594 -19.65 -19.40 -1.14
CA VAL A 594 -18.39 -19.46 -1.89
C VAL A 594 -17.44 -18.32 -1.54
N ASP A 595 -16.16 -18.53 -1.82
CA ASP A 595 -15.06 -17.56 -1.65
C ASP A 595 -14.82 -17.09 -0.21
N VAL A 596 -15.14 -17.96 0.75
CA VAL A 596 -14.91 -17.82 2.18
C VAL A 596 -14.57 -19.18 2.80
N ILE A 597 -13.84 -19.17 3.91
CA ILE A 597 -13.62 -20.34 4.76
C ILE A 597 -14.65 -20.30 5.88
N VAL A 598 -15.59 -21.24 5.88
CA VAL A 598 -16.61 -21.35 6.92
C VAL A 598 -16.07 -22.19 8.06
N CYS A 599 -16.03 -21.62 9.27
CA CYS A 599 -15.61 -22.30 10.48
C CYS A 599 -16.80 -22.65 11.36
N SER A 600 -16.72 -23.81 12.01
CA SER A 600 -17.71 -24.24 12.99
C SER A 600 -17.90 -23.24 14.13
N VAL A 601 -19.15 -23.09 14.56
CA VAL A 601 -19.52 -22.37 15.78
C VAL A 601 -19.70 -23.31 16.98
N LYS A 602 -19.38 -24.60 16.82
CA LYS A 602 -19.39 -25.61 17.89
C LYS A 602 -18.01 -25.71 18.54
N GLY A 603 -17.99 -26.25 19.76
CA GLY A 603 -16.77 -26.44 20.55
C GLY A 603 -16.60 -25.43 21.67
N SER A 604 -15.49 -25.52 22.40
CA SER A 604 -15.19 -24.62 23.54
C SER A 604 -14.63 -23.26 23.11
N ARG A 605 -13.95 -23.19 21.97
CA ARG A 605 -13.27 -22.00 21.46
C ARG A 605 -13.38 -21.92 19.94
N ARG A 606 -13.64 -20.73 19.40
CA ARG A 606 -13.71 -20.53 17.94
C ARG A 606 -12.38 -20.87 17.26
N LEU A 607 -12.42 -21.54 16.10
CA LEU A 607 -11.21 -22.05 15.44
C LEU A 607 -10.17 -20.95 15.15
N ILE A 608 -10.62 -19.79 14.64
CA ILE A 608 -9.75 -18.69 14.23
C ILE A 608 -9.01 -18.01 15.40
N ASP A 609 -9.52 -18.16 16.63
CA ASP A 609 -8.88 -17.64 17.85
C ASP A 609 -7.61 -18.44 18.21
N TYR A 610 -7.56 -19.73 17.87
CA TYR A 610 -6.31 -20.51 17.99
C TYR A 610 -5.21 -20.02 17.04
N LEU A 611 -5.54 -19.26 16.00
CA LEU A 611 -4.62 -18.79 14.97
C LEU A 611 -4.23 -17.34 15.27
N ALA A 612 -3.41 -17.14 16.31
CA ALA A 612 -2.99 -15.83 16.82
C ALA A 612 -4.13 -14.90 17.31
N GLY A 613 -5.21 -15.45 17.87
CA GLY A 613 -6.28 -14.65 18.49
C GLY A 613 -7.26 -14.01 17.52
N GLY A 614 -7.53 -14.65 16.38
CA GLY A 614 -8.36 -14.05 15.33
C GLY A 614 -9.85 -13.95 15.62
N ASP A 615 -10.52 -13.21 14.75
CA ASP A 615 -11.96 -12.99 14.76
C ASP A 615 -12.53 -13.05 13.34
N TYR A 616 -13.81 -12.68 13.18
CA TYR A 616 -14.51 -12.68 11.89
C TYR A 616 -14.83 -11.26 11.41
N ASP A 617 -14.04 -10.25 11.79
CA ASP A 617 -14.25 -8.83 11.42
C ASP A 617 -13.60 -8.43 10.08
N GLY A 618 -12.99 -9.41 9.43
CA GLY A 618 -12.37 -9.36 8.10
C GLY A 618 -11.00 -10.03 8.03
N ASP A 619 -10.72 -10.92 8.97
CA ASP A 619 -9.54 -11.78 8.95
C ASP A 619 -9.60 -12.77 7.78
N THR A 620 -8.43 -13.01 7.22
CA THR A 620 -8.21 -14.03 6.20
C THR A 620 -7.33 -15.12 6.76
N ALA A 621 -7.62 -16.37 6.42
CA ALA A 621 -6.74 -17.50 6.75
C ALA A 621 -6.20 -18.13 5.46
N VAL A 622 -5.12 -18.90 5.62
CA VAL A 622 -4.56 -19.76 4.58
C VAL A 622 -4.94 -21.20 4.91
N VAL A 623 -5.49 -21.92 3.92
CA VAL A 623 -5.75 -23.36 3.97
C VAL A 623 -4.77 -24.06 3.04
N ILE A 624 -4.06 -25.07 3.56
CA ILE A 624 -3.07 -25.88 2.84
C ILE A 624 -3.55 -27.32 2.81
N TRP A 625 -3.64 -27.92 1.62
CA TRP A 625 -3.99 -29.33 1.42
C TRP A 625 -2.90 -30.12 0.68
N ASP A 626 -1.69 -29.56 0.57
CA ASP A 626 -0.51 -30.27 0.07
C ASP A 626 -0.15 -31.44 1.00
N LYS A 627 -0.30 -32.67 0.53
CA LYS A 627 -0.05 -33.87 1.34
C LYS A 627 1.37 -33.94 1.89
N SER A 628 2.37 -33.41 1.18
CA SER A 628 3.76 -33.39 1.65
C SER A 628 3.94 -32.50 2.88
N ILE A 629 3.03 -31.55 3.11
CA ILE A 629 2.98 -30.69 4.29
C ILE A 629 1.96 -31.23 5.31
N VAL A 630 0.75 -31.58 4.87
CA VAL A 630 -0.35 -31.98 5.76
C VAL A 630 -0.07 -33.30 6.46
N GLU A 631 0.38 -34.35 5.77
CA GLU A 631 0.57 -35.68 6.35
C GLU A 631 1.59 -35.71 7.50
N PRO A 632 2.82 -35.14 7.36
CA PRO A 632 3.80 -35.17 8.44
C PRO A 632 3.50 -34.21 9.61
N PHE A 633 2.68 -33.18 9.39
CA PHE A 633 2.35 -32.19 10.43
C PHE A 633 1.57 -32.79 11.61
N ARG A 634 1.91 -32.36 12.83
CA ARG A 634 1.23 -32.75 14.07
C ARG A 634 0.80 -31.51 14.84
N ASN A 635 -0.46 -31.50 15.30
CA ASN A 635 -0.95 -30.41 16.14
C ASN A 635 -0.11 -30.28 17.41
N ALA A 636 0.35 -29.07 17.69
CA ALA A 636 1.07 -28.78 18.92
C ALA A 636 0.15 -28.93 20.16
N PRO A 637 0.71 -29.23 21.34
CA PRO A 637 -0.04 -29.25 22.59
C PRO A 637 -0.77 -27.93 22.88
N GLU A 638 -2.04 -28.01 23.27
CA GLU A 638 -2.90 -26.84 23.44
C GLU A 638 -2.42 -25.84 24.50
N ARG A 639 -1.54 -26.25 25.42
CA ARG A 639 -0.93 -25.36 26.42
C ARG A 639 -0.26 -24.12 25.81
N PHE A 640 0.21 -24.21 24.56
CA PHE A 640 0.83 -23.08 23.87
C PHE A 640 -0.18 -22.05 23.35
N SER A 641 -1.46 -22.42 23.25
CA SER A 641 -2.57 -21.53 22.87
C SER A 641 -3.16 -20.75 24.05
N VAL A 642 -2.63 -20.96 25.26
CA VAL A 642 -3.07 -20.30 26.49
C VAL A 642 -2.05 -19.23 26.88
N GLU A 643 -2.54 -18.02 27.15
CA GLU A 643 -1.71 -16.90 27.61
C GLU A 643 -0.96 -17.27 28.91
N PRO A 644 0.37 -17.06 28.98
CA PRO A 644 1.12 -17.26 30.21
C PRO A 644 0.60 -16.40 31.36
N ARG A 645 0.40 -17.00 32.55
CA ARG A 645 -0.17 -16.30 33.73
C ARG A 645 0.61 -15.05 34.15
N GLU A 646 1.92 -15.08 33.97
CA GLU A 646 2.83 -13.97 34.32
C GLU A 646 2.78 -12.81 33.33
N LEU A 647 2.15 -12.98 32.15
CA LEU A 647 2.13 -11.95 31.11
C LEU A 647 1.49 -10.66 31.61
N ALA A 648 0.38 -10.74 32.34
CA ALA A 648 -0.33 -9.57 32.85
C ALA A 648 0.56 -8.67 33.72
N ALA A 649 1.50 -9.25 34.48
CA ALA A 649 2.42 -8.49 35.33
C ALA A 649 3.42 -7.64 34.53
N ASN A 650 3.66 -7.99 33.26
CA ASN A 650 4.60 -7.29 32.38
C ASN A 650 4.06 -5.98 31.80
N PHE A 651 2.76 -5.77 31.87
CA PHE A 651 2.09 -4.62 31.27
C PHE A 651 1.49 -3.70 32.33
N GLN A 652 1.42 -2.41 31.99
CA GLN A 652 0.55 -1.44 32.64
C GLN A 652 -0.61 -1.14 31.69
N ARG A 653 -1.80 -0.86 32.21
CA ARG A 653 -2.97 -0.54 31.39
C ARG A 653 -3.41 0.88 31.69
N ASN A 654 -3.59 1.69 30.65
CA ASN A 654 -4.36 2.92 30.78
C ASN A 654 -5.84 2.57 30.69
N ASP A 655 -6.52 2.58 31.82
CA ASP A 655 -7.94 2.23 31.97
C ASP A 655 -8.83 3.47 32.15
N THR A 656 -8.29 4.67 31.92
CA THR A 656 -9.05 5.93 32.03
C THR A 656 -10.27 5.88 31.14
N SER A 657 -11.45 5.91 31.76
CA SER A 657 -12.72 5.95 31.05
C SER A 657 -13.04 7.35 30.55
N VAL A 658 -13.88 7.43 29.52
CA VAL A 658 -14.37 8.71 28.99
C VAL A 658 -15.13 9.49 30.06
N SER A 659 -15.93 8.81 30.90
CA SER A 659 -16.65 9.43 32.01
C SER A 659 -15.71 9.91 33.11
N THR A 660 -14.72 9.12 33.51
CA THR A 660 -13.68 9.52 34.48
C THR A 660 -12.88 10.73 33.98
N PHE A 661 -12.51 10.74 32.70
CA PHE A 661 -11.82 11.87 32.09
C PHE A 661 -12.65 13.15 32.16
N ASN A 662 -13.92 13.10 31.76
CA ASN A 662 -14.81 14.26 31.82
C ASN A 662 -14.97 14.79 33.25
N ILE A 663 -15.04 13.91 34.25
CA ILE A 663 -15.10 14.30 35.67
C ILE A 663 -13.79 14.96 36.10
N ASN A 664 -12.64 14.36 35.80
CA ASN A 664 -11.33 14.86 36.22
C ASN A 664 -11.02 16.26 35.63
N PHE A 665 -11.54 16.54 34.44
CA PHE A 665 -11.28 17.79 33.73
C PHE A 665 -12.49 18.74 33.69
N SER A 666 -13.58 18.50 34.43
CA SER A 666 -14.81 19.32 34.34
C SER A 666 -14.61 20.80 34.71
N GLY A 667 -13.53 21.14 35.42
CA GLY A 667 -13.18 22.49 35.86
C GLY A 667 -11.90 23.07 35.25
N THR A 668 -11.24 22.37 34.31
CA THR A 668 -10.05 22.86 33.61
C THR A 668 -10.45 23.63 32.35
N SER A 669 -9.51 24.41 31.80
CA SER A 669 -9.71 25.07 30.51
C SER A 669 -9.88 24.06 29.38
N GLU A 670 -10.58 24.44 28.30
CA GLU A 670 -10.70 23.59 27.10
C GLU A 670 -9.34 23.27 26.47
N ALA A 671 -8.38 24.21 26.54
CA ALA A 671 -7.02 23.97 26.04
C ALA A 671 -6.30 22.85 26.79
N GLU A 672 -6.42 22.81 28.13
CA GLU A 672 -5.85 21.74 28.95
C GLU A 672 -6.50 20.38 28.67
N LYS A 673 -7.83 20.37 28.48
CA LYS A 673 -8.56 19.15 28.06
C LYS A 673 -8.06 18.62 26.72
N VAL A 674 -7.94 19.50 25.72
CA VAL A 674 -7.47 19.14 24.39
C VAL A 674 -6.04 18.61 24.45
N PHE A 675 -5.15 19.29 25.20
CA PHE A 675 -3.77 18.86 25.37
C PHE A 675 -3.67 17.45 25.98
N GLU A 676 -4.46 17.16 27.03
CA GLU A 676 -4.47 15.81 27.61
C GLU A 676 -5.06 14.79 26.63
N LEU A 677 -6.13 15.14 25.91
CA LEU A 677 -6.77 14.26 24.93
C LEU A 677 -5.82 13.88 23.77
N GLN A 678 -4.92 14.78 23.37
CA GLN A 678 -3.89 14.51 22.36
C GLN A 678 -3.01 13.31 22.73
N SER A 679 -2.72 13.10 24.02
CA SER A 679 -1.93 11.95 24.47
C SER A 679 -2.57 10.60 24.12
N TYR A 680 -3.90 10.54 24.06
CA TYR A 680 -4.67 9.37 23.65
C TYR A 680 -4.83 9.28 22.14
N LEU A 681 -5.13 10.40 21.48
CA LEU A 681 -5.31 10.46 20.01
C LEU A 681 -4.02 10.13 19.25
N LEU A 682 -2.87 10.58 19.77
CA LEU A 682 -1.54 10.34 19.20
C LEU A 682 -0.87 9.09 19.78
N GLY A 683 -1.53 8.37 20.70
CA GLY A 683 -0.94 7.22 21.40
C GLY A 683 -0.49 6.09 20.47
N SER A 684 -1.19 5.91 19.34
CA SER A 684 -0.83 4.91 18.32
C SER A 684 0.53 5.17 17.67
N LEU A 685 0.99 6.42 17.59
CA LEU A 685 2.28 6.80 16.98
C LEU A 685 3.49 6.46 17.87
N ARG A 686 3.27 6.21 19.16
CA ARG A 686 4.35 5.92 20.12
C ARG A 686 4.79 4.44 20.08
N ASN A 687 3.92 3.56 19.61
CA ASN A 687 4.08 2.11 19.67
C ASN A 687 4.65 1.38 18.44
N PRO A 688 4.74 1.94 17.21
CA PRO A 688 5.16 1.17 16.02
C PRO A 688 6.56 0.56 16.20
N SER A 689 7.49 1.32 16.78
CA SER A 689 8.86 0.86 17.05
C SER A 689 8.92 -0.34 18.01
N MET A 690 7.94 -0.48 18.90
CA MET A 690 7.91 -1.55 19.91
C MET A 690 7.40 -2.87 19.32
N ILE A 691 6.47 -2.81 18.37
CA ILE A 691 5.95 -3.99 17.67
C ILE A 691 7.11 -4.70 16.95
N GLY A 692 7.89 -3.97 16.15
CA GLY A 692 9.02 -4.55 15.41
C GLY A 692 10.15 -5.05 16.32
N ARG A 693 10.43 -4.34 17.42
CA ARG A 693 11.41 -4.80 18.42
C ARG A 693 11.01 -6.13 19.06
N TYR A 694 9.76 -6.27 19.49
CA TYR A 694 9.31 -7.54 20.10
C TYR A 694 9.16 -8.67 19.08
N SER A 695 8.86 -8.37 17.82
CA SER A 695 8.95 -9.34 16.72
C SER A 695 10.39 -9.86 16.58
N THR A 696 11.38 -8.95 16.55
CA THR A 696 12.80 -9.29 16.47
C THR A 696 13.31 -10.05 17.70
N PHE A 697 12.86 -9.68 18.91
CA PHE A 697 13.19 -10.40 20.14
C PHE A 697 12.65 -11.83 20.11
N HIS A 698 11.40 -11.99 19.67
CA HIS A 698 10.80 -13.29 19.49
C HIS A 698 11.64 -14.15 18.52
N ASP A 699 11.91 -13.66 17.31
CA ASP A 699 12.64 -14.41 16.30
C ASP A 699 14.07 -14.75 16.73
N SER A 700 14.74 -13.84 17.43
CA SER A 700 16.05 -14.08 18.04
C SER A 700 15.97 -15.16 19.13
N SER A 701 14.90 -15.15 19.93
CA SER A 701 14.68 -16.18 20.95
C SER A 701 14.40 -17.56 20.34
N ILE A 702 13.72 -17.65 19.19
CA ILE A 702 13.54 -18.93 18.47
C ILE A 702 14.89 -19.53 18.11
N VAL A 703 15.80 -18.72 17.55
CA VAL A 703 17.15 -19.16 17.13
C VAL A 703 17.97 -19.63 18.34
N LEU A 704 17.88 -18.92 19.46
CA LEU A 704 18.68 -19.18 20.66
C LEU A 704 18.15 -20.33 21.51
N ASN A 705 16.83 -20.39 21.73
CA ASN A 705 16.19 -21.23 22.74
C ASN A 705 15.29 -22.33 22.15
N GLY A 706 14.83 -22.16 20.91
CA GLY A 706 13.82 -23.02 20.28
C GLY A 706 12.40 -22.42 20.34
N TYR A 707 11.53 -22.88 19.43
CA TYR A 707 10.21 -22.29 19.20
C TYR A 707 9.20 -22.54 20.34
N ASP A 708 9.32 -23.68 21.04
CA ASP A 708 8.46 -24.09 22.15
C ASP A 708 8.99 -23.70 23.53
N HIS A 709 10.10 -22.95 23.59
CA HIS A 709 10.71 -22.55 24.85
C HIS A 709 9.82 -21.51 25.60
N PRO A 710 9.65 -21.61 26.93
CA PRO A 710 8.76 -20.71 27.68
C PRO A 710 9.04 -19.21 27.49
N GLU A 711 10.31 -18.83 27.36
CA GLU A 711 10.70 -17.45 27.07
C GLU A 711 10.27 -16.98 25.68
N THR A 712 10.38 -17.86 24.68
CA THR A 712 9.97 -17.58 23.29
C THR A 712 8.46 -17.42 23.21
N ILE A 713 7.72 -18.32 23.86
CA ILE A 713 6.25 -18.21 24.00
C ILE A 713 5.88 -16.91 24.73
N MET A 714 6.54 -16.55 25.83
CA MET A 714 6.29 -15.29 26.54
C MET A 714 6.49 -14.07 25.62
N LEU A 715 7.55 -14.04 24.81
CA LEU A 715 7.81 -12.96 23.85
C LEU A 715 6.75 -12.92 22.75
N ALA A 716 6.27 -14.06 22.25
CA ALA A 716 5.17 -14.12 21.29
C ALA A 716 3.89 -13.47 21.84
N TYR A 717 3.50 -13.80 23.07
CA TYR A 717 2.33 -13.20 23.70
C TYR A 717 2.54 -11.71 24.05
N LYS A 718 3.76 -11.30 24.42
CA LYS A 718 4.08 -9.87 24.57
C LYS A 718 3.89 -9.12 23.26
N PHE A 719 4.40 -9.68 22.15
CA PHE A 719 4.20 -9.14 20.80
C PHE A 719 2.72 -8.98 20.46
N CYS A 720 1.91 -10.03 20.62
CA CYS A 720 0.46 -9.98 20.34
C CYS A 720 -0.27 -8.94 21.21
N LYS A 721 0.08 -8.80 22.49
CA LYS A 721 -0.52 -7.74 23.33
C LYS A 721 -0.12 -6.33 22.91
N ILE A 722 1.14 -6.12 22.51
CA ILE A 722 1.62 -4.82 22.03
C ILE A 722 0.93 -4.45 20.72
N LEU A 723 0.67 -5.41 19.84
CA LEU A 723 -0.07 -5.24 18.60
C LEU A 723 -1.46 -4.64 18.82
N ASP A 724 -2.17 -5.10 19.86
CA ASP A 724 -3.49 -4.60 20.26
C ASP A 724 -3.44 -3.41 21.24
N SER A 725 -2.25 -2.92 21.59
CA SER A 725 -2.09 -1.80 22.54
C SER A 725 -2.90 -0.55 22.21
N PRO A 726 -3.05 -0.10 20.93
CA PRO A 726 -3.78 1.12 20.64
C PRO A 726 -5.27 1.04 21.04
N LYS A 727 -5.86 -0.16 20.99
CA LYS A 727 -7.28 -0.39 21.32
C LYS A 727 -7.49 -0.73 22.80
N THR A 728 -6.51 -1.37 23.42
CA THR A 728 -6.63 -1.97 24.76
C THR A 728 -6.03 -1.11 25.87
N GLY A 729 -5.14 -0.18 25.51
CA GLY A 729 -4.41 0.68 26.45
C GLY A 729 -3.28 -0.04 27.19
N TYR A 730 -2.93 -1.27 26.80
CA TYR A 730 -1.80 -2.00 27.38
C TYR A 730 -0.47 -1.44 26.88
N LEU A 731 0.40 -1.04 27.80
CA LEU A 731 1.75 -0.59 27.53
C LEU A 731 2.71 -1.51 28.26
N ILE A 732 3.80 -1.90 27.60
CA ILE A 732 4.83 -2.68 28.25
C ILE A 732 5.51 -1.82 29.32
N LYS A 733 5.78 -2.39 30.50
CA LYS A 733 6.49 -1.68 31.56
C LYS A 733 7.94 -1.45 31.14
N ASP A 734 8.42 -0.25 31.41
CA ASP A 734 9.75 0.22 31.00
C ASP A 734 10.89 -0.66 31.55
N HIS A 735 10.82 -1.10 32.82
CA HIS A 735 11.80 -2.03 33.37
C HIS A 735 11.75 -3.43 32.72
N VAL A 736 10.58 -3.90 32.27
CA VAL A 736 10.44 -5.19 31.56
C VAL A 736 11.12 -5.08 30.21
N TYR A 737 10.86 -3.99 29.48
CA TYR A 737 11.51 -3.74 28.21
C TYR A 737 13.04 -3.67 28.33
N ARG A 738 13.59 -2.95 29.33
CA ARG A 738 15.04 -2.93 29.57
C ARG A 738 15.61 -4.31 29.88
N ASN A 739 14.88 -5.12 30.65
CA ASN A 739 15.29 -6.48 30.97
C ASN A 739 15.31 -7.38 29.74
N ASP A 740 14.29 -7.32 28.88
CA ASP A 740 14.25 -8.09 27.63
C ASP A 740 15.36 -7.62 26.67
N LEU A 741 15.59 -6.30 26.57
CA LEU A 741 16.68 -5.73 25.77
C LEU A 741 18.08 -6.16 26.25
N ALA A 742 18.26 -6.38 27.55
CA ALA A 742 19.53 -6.81 28.14
C ALA A 742 19.82 -8.31 27.94
N ARG A 743 18.82 -9.11 27.55
CA ARG A 743 18.99 -10.55 27.31
C ARG A 743 19.63 -10.82 25.94
N PRO A 744 20.16 -12.04 25.70
CA PRO A 744 20.79 -12.38 24.41
C PRO A 744 19.89 -12.18 23.18
N HIS A 745 18.57 -12.35 23.33
CA HIS A 745 17.60 -12.08 22.26
C HIS A 745 17.38 -10.59 21.97
N GLY A 746 17.83 -9.69 22.85
CA GLY A 746 17.79 -8.23 22.67
C GLY A 746 18.89 -7.68 21.74
N ASN A 747 19.56 -8.54 20.98
CA ASN A 747 20.62 -8.13 20.05
C ASN A 747 20.03 -7.30 18.89
N PRO A 748 20.48 -6.05 18.67
CA PRO A 748 19.91 -5.18 17.65
C PRO A 748 20.11 -5.68 16.20
N ARG A 749 21.06 -6.60 15.94
CA ARG A 749 21.23 -7.19 14.61
C ARG A 749 20.20 -8.27 14.27
N GLY A 750 19.44 -8.77 15.26
CA GLY A 750 18.48 -9.85 15.05
C GLY A 750 19.12 -11.16 14.54
N PRO A 751 18.32 -12.09 14.03
CA PRO A 751 18.81 -13.34 13.44
C PRO A 751 19.42 -13.14 12.05
N LYS A 752 20.40 -13.99 11.69
CA LYS A 752 21.16 -13.91 10.42
C LYS A 752 20.29 -13.86 9.15
N TRP A 753 19.17 -14.59 9.12
CA TRP A 753 18.27 -14.63 7.97
C TRP A 753 17.45 -13.35 7.75
N LYS A 754 17.40 -12.46 8.76
CA LYS A 754 16.78 -11.12 8.66
C LYS A 754 17.81 -10.00 8.43
N SER A 755 19.11 -10.28 8.50
CA SER A 755 20.16 -9.26 8.30
C SER A 755 20.23 -8.86 6.82
N LYS A 756 20.03 -7.58 6.50
CA LYS A 756 19.92 -7.10 5.11
C LYS A 756 21.26 -7.22 4.38
N ALA A 757 21.25 -7.65 3.11
CA ALA A 757 22.45 -7.74 2.26
C ALA A 757 23.15 -6.38 2.02
N ASN A 758 22.44 -5.25 2.18
CA ASN A 758 22.95 -3.89 1.99
C ASN A 758 23.46 -3.19 3.26
N GLU A 759 23.50 -3.86 4.42
CA GLU A 759 23.98 -3.29 5.69
C GLU A 759 25.47 -2.91 5.73
N SER A 760 26.20 -3.04 4.61
CA SER A 760 27.58 -2.53 4.48
C SER A 760 27.73 -1.04 4.83
N GLN A 761 26.67 -0.23 4.75
CA GLN A 761 26.70 1.18 5.17
C GLN A 761 26.55 1.40 6.69
N PHE A 762 25.79 0.54 7.39
CA PHE A 762 25.59 0.61 8.86
C PHE A 762 26.53 -0.31 9.65
N ALA A 763 27.22 -1.22 8.97
CA ALA A 763 28.24 -2.09 9.56
C ALA A 763 29.35 -1.31 10.30
N HIS A 764 29.55 -0.03 9.97
CA HIS A 764 30.53 0.84 10.62
C HIS A 764 30.17 1.28 12.05
N GLN A 765 28.97 1.02 12.57
CA GLN A 765 28.54 1.51 13.89
C GLN A 765 28.44 0.44 15.01
N SER A 766 28.54 -0.86 14.69
CA SER A 766 28.42 -1.93 15.72
C SER A 766 29.31 -3.15 15.42
N ASN A 767 30.11 -3.57 16.40
CA ASN A 767 30.94 -4.79 16.36
C ASN A 767 30.16 -6.08 16.70
N ARG A 768 28.84 -6.02 16.93
CA ARG A 768 28.05 -7.18 17.38
C ARG A 768 27.68 -8.10 16.22
N VAL A 769 27.93 -9.40 16.29
CA VAL A 769 27.50 -10.35 15.24
C VAL A 769 25.99 -10.63 15.29
N PRO A 770 25.34 -10.99 14.16
CA PRO A 770 23.96 -11.48 14.16
C PRO A 770 23.76 -12.68 15.09
N VAL A 771 22.54 -12.86 15.58
CA VAL A 771 22.16 -13.98 16.44
C VAL A 771 22.28 -15.29 15.64
N GLN A 772 22.97 -16.27 16.21
CA GLN A 772 23.24 -17.57 15.59
C GLN A 772 22.91 -18.70 16.56
N ARG A 773 22.38 -19.80 16.02
CA ARG A 773 22.07 -21.01 16.78
C ARG A 773 23.34 -21.80 17.07
N ARG A 774 23.55 -22.18 18.33
CA ARG A 774 24.56 -23.16 18.73
C ARG A 774 23.89 -24.52 18.89
N CYS A 775 24.00 -25.38 17.88
CA CYS A 775 23.42 -26.73 17.96
C CYS A 775 24.08 -27.53 19.09
N THR A 776 23.27 -28.19 19.92
CA THR A 776 23.75 -29.01 21.03
C THR A 776 22.88 -30.23 21.21
N SER A 777 23.48 -31.41 21.37
CA SER A 777 22.76 -32.66 21.65
C SER A 777 22.14 -32.69 23.05
N ALA A 778 22.54 -31.78 23.94
CA ALA A 778 22.05 -31.73 25.32
C ALA A 778 20.60 -31.19 25.43
N ILE A 779 20.14 -30.41 24.45
CA ILE A 779 18.80 -29.81 24.45
C ILE A 779 18.06 -30.29 23.20
N PRO A 780 17.00 -31.11 23.32
CA PRO A 780 16.28 -31.67 22.17
C PRO A 780 15.80 -30.62 21.15
N SER A 781 15.28 -29.48 21.61
CA SER A 781 14.83 -28.37 20.75
C SER A 781 15.96 -27.69 19.96
N LEU A 782 17.22 -27.88 20.37
CA LEU A 782 18.44 -27.34 19.74
C LEU A 782 19.31 -28.43 19.07
N SER A 783 18.79 -29.65 18.95
CA SER A 783 19.52 -30.80 18.40
C SER A 783 19.65 -30.79 16.87
N ARG A 784 18.77 -30.06 16.18
CA ARG A 784 18.75 -29.90 14.73
C ARG A 784 19.16 -28.49 14.31
N PRO A 785 19.68 -28.30 13.08
CA PRO A 785 19.84 -26.96 12.50
C PRO A 785 18.51 -26.21 12.46
N PHE A 786 18.56 -24.89 12.57
CA PHE A 786 17.36 -24.06 12.41
C PHE A 786 16.97 -23.97 10.94
N ILE A 787 15.69 -24.15 10.63
CA ILE A 787 15.22 -24.25 9.24
C ILE A 787 15.59 -23.04 8.38
N MET A 788 15.54 -21.82 8.92
CA MET A 788 15.88 -20.63 8.13
C MET A 788 17.38 -20.54 7.81
N ASP A 789 18.25 -21.07 8.67
CA ASP A 789 19.68 -21.15 8.37
C ASP A 789 19.92 -22.14 7.21
N VAL A 790 19.21 -23.28 7.22
CA VAL A 790 19.26 -24.28 6.14
C VAL A 790 18.79 -23.67 4.80
N LEU A 791 17.67 -22.95 4.81
CA LEU A 791 17.14 -22.29 3.62
C LEU A 791 18.05 -21.18 3.11
N GLN A 792 18.67 -20.40 4.01
CA GLN A 792 19.59 -19.33 3.65
C GLN A 792 20.88 -19.87 3.01
N ASP A 793 21.46 -20.93 3.57
CA ASP A 793 22.67 -21.55 3.02
C ASP A 793 22.39 -22.16 1.64
N GLU A 794 21.24 -22.82 1.47
CA GLU A 794 20.81 -23.33 0.16
C GLU A 794 20.49 -22.19 -0.83
N ALA A 795 19.86 -21.10 -0.38
CA ALA A 795 19.58 -19.93 -1.22
C ALA A 795 20.87 -19.34 -1.77
N SER A 796 21.88 -19.16 -0.92
CA SER A 796 23.19 -18.62 -1.29
C SER A 796 23.87 -19.53 -2.33
N ARG A 797 23.74 -20.85 -2.19
CA ARG A 797 24.26 -21.83 -3.14
C ARG A 797 23.54 -21.73 -4.49
N GLN A 798 22.22 -21.71 -4.49
CA GLN A 798 21.42 -21.61 -5.71
C GLN A 798 21.59 -20.26 -6.41
N GLU A 799 21.69 -19.16 -5.65
CA GLU A 799 21.96 -17.81 -6.18
C GLU A 799 23.23 -17.82 -7.02
N ALA A 800 24.34 -18.35 -6.47
CA ALA A 800 25.62 -18.41 -7.19
C ALA A 800 25.53 -19.24 -8.49
N VAL A 801 24.75 -20.33 -8.47
CA VAL A 801 24.50 -21.17 -9.66
C VAL A 801 23.67 -20.42 -10.70
N TRP A 802 22.56 -19.80 -10.29
CA TRP A 802 21.68 -19.05 -11.18
C TRP A 802 22.35 -17.80 -11.76
N LEU A 803 23.09 -17.05 -10.97
CA LEU A 803 23.87 -15.89 -11.45
C LEU A 803 24.86 -16.32 -12.53
N ARG A 804 25.61 -17.40 -12.30
CA ARG A 804 26.53 -17.96 -13.30
C ARG A 804 25.79 -18.43 -14.54
N SER A 805 24.66 -19.12 -14.37
CA SER A 805 23.83 -19.58 -15.50
C SER A 805 23.32 -18.43 -16.35
N ILE A 806 22.91 -17.31 -15.75
CA ILE A 806 22.50 -16.10 -16.47
C ILE A 806 23.69 -15.46 -17.18
N GLU A 807 24.86 -15.38 -16.54
CA GLU A 807 26.06 -14.87 -17.20
C GLU A 807 26.43 -15.72 -18.42
N ASP A 808 26.48 -17.04 -18.28
CA ASP A 808 26.79 -17.98 -19.35
C ASP A 808 25.75 -17.94 -20.48
N LEU A 809 24.46 -17.78 -20.16
CA LEU A 809 23.37 -17.66 -21.14
C LEU A 809 23.45 -16.37 -21.97
N PHE A 810 23.87 -15.26 -21.36
CA PHE A 810 23.98 -13.98 -22.05
C PHE A 810 25.34 -13.78 -22.75
N ARG A 811 26.37 -14.52 -22.33
CA ARG A 811 27.74 -14.42 -22.85
C ARG A 811 27.86 -14.57 -24.37
N PRO A 812 27.18 -15.52 -25.06
CA PRO A 812 27.21 -15.60 -26.52
C PRO A 812 26.78 -14.30 -27.18
N PHE A 813 25.76 -13.62 -26.64
CA PHE A 813 25.27 -12.36 -27.19
C PHE A 813 26.17 -11.16 -26.88
N GLU A 814 26.99 -11.25 -25.84
CA GLU A 814 28.02 -10.25 -25.52
C GLU A 814 29.27 -10.44 -26.41
N GLN A 815 29.58 -11.68 -26.79
CA GLN A 815 30.76 -12.05 -27.59
C GLN A 815 30.49 -12.06 -29.10
N GLN A 816 29.30 -12.46 -29.54
CA GLN A 816 28.92 -12.66 -30.95
C GLN A 816 28.09 -11.50 -31.55
N SER A 817 27.60 -10.54 -30.77
CA SER A 817 27.02 -9.31 -31.31
C SER A 817 28.08 -8.19 -31.38
N PRO A 818 28.85 -8.05 -32.48
CA PRO A 818 29.23 -6.71 -32.87
C PRO A 818 27.91 -5.94 -33.06
N HIS A 819 27.82 -4.70 -32.59
CA HIS A 819 26.64 -3.87 -32.77
C HIS A 819 26.18 -3.97 -34.23
N VAL A 820 25.07 -4.65 -34.49
CA VAL A 820 24.48 -4.74 -35.82
C VAL A 820 23.52 -3.58 -35.93
N LEU A 821 23.72 -2.74 -36.94
CA LEU A 821 22.83 -1.62 -37.19
C LEU A 821 21.46 -2.17 -37.61
N ASP A 822 20.40 -1.74 -36.93
CA ASP A 822 19.04 -1.99 -37.39
C ASP A 822 18.75 -1.04 -38.56
N ASP A 823 18.77 -1.57 -39.78
CA ASP A 823 18.55 -0.79 -41.00
C ASP A 823 17.21 -0.05 -40.97
N ALA A 824 16.17 -0.63 -40.35
CA ALA A 824 14.86 0.02 -40.24
C ALA A 824 14.95 1.33 -39.45
N LEU A 825 15.78 1.39 -38.42
CA LEU A 825 15.94 2.60 -37.60
C LEU A 825 16.80 3.66 -38.29
N ALA A 826 17.75 3.27 -39.14
CA ALA A 826 18.59 4.18 -39.92
C ALA A 826 17.92 4.65 -41.24
N ASP A 827 16.93 3.90 -41.72
CA ASP A 827 16.27 4.08 -43.01
C ASP A 827 15.65 5.48 -43.23
N PRO A 828 14.91 6.06 -42.26
CA PRO A 828 14.34 7.40 -42.44
C PRO A 828 15.40 8.45 -42.77
N TRP A 829 16.52 8.45 -42.04
CA TRP A 829 17.63 9.35 -42.29
C TRP A 829 18.29 9.08 -43.64
N ARG A 830 18.60 7.82 -43.97
CA ARG A 830 19.25 7.43 -45.23
C ARG A 830 18.43 7.81 -46.47
N LYS A 831 17.12 7.57 -46.42
CA LYS A 831 16.19 7.92 -47.52
C LYS A 831 16.13 9.42 -47.73
N TYR A 832 16.02 10.20 -46.66
CA TYR A 832 15.98 11.65 -46.77
C TYR A 832 17.33 12.25 -47.18
N ALA A 833 18.45 11.69 -46.71
CA ALA A 833 19.79 12.08 -47.15
C ALA A 833 19.98 11.84 -48.66
N SER A 834 19.54 10.68 -49.16
CA SER A 834 19.59 10.36 -50.60
C SER A 834 18.74 11.34 -51.43
N PHE A 835 17.55 11.69 -50.93
CA PHE A 835 16.69 12.72 -51.54
C PHE A 835 17.35 14.11 -51.53
N ALA A 836 17.96 14.51 -50.41
CA ALA A 836 18.66 15.78 -50.29
C ALA A 836 19.86 15.86 -51.24
N ASP A 837 20.61 14.77 -51.41
CA ASP A 837 21.74 14.69 -52.33
C ASP A 837 21.30 14.74 -53.80
N ALA A 838 20.12 14.20 -54.13
CA ALA A 838 19.52 14.35 -55.45
C ALA A 838 19.12 15.81 -55.74
N ARG A 839 18.48 16.48 -54.77
CA ARG A 839 18.10 17.91 -54.87
C ARG A 839 19.29 18.85 -54.95
N ALA A 840 20.38 18.54 -54.24
CA ALA A 840 21.61 19.31 -54.32
C ALA A 840 22.20 19.33 -55.74
N LYS A 841 22.08 18.22 -56.49
CA LYS A 841 22.48 18.15 -57.91
C LYS A 841 21.62 19.06 -58.81
N GLU A 842 20.38 19.32 -58.40
CA GLU A 842 19.44 20.25 -59.04
C GLU A 842 19.62 21.71 -58.56
N LYS A 843 20.68 22.00 -57.80
CA LYS A 843 20.98 23.30 -57.17
C LYS A 843 20.03 23.72 -56.04
N ASP A 844 19.20 22.80 -55.53
CA ASP A 844 18.42 23.01 -54.31
C ASP A 844 19.18 22.44 -53.09
N VAL A 845 19.79 23.34 -52.32
CA VAL A 845 20.58 22.99 -51.13
C VAL A 845 19.75 22.98 -49.84
N GLY A 846 18.47 23.38 -49.90
CA GLY A 846 17.59 23.50 -48.74
C GLY A 846 17.49 22.20 -47.92
N PRO A 847 17.16 21.05 -48.53
CA PRO A 847 17.03 19.79 -47.81
C PRO A 847 18.34 19.31 -47.16
N ARG A 848 19.49 19.64 -47.77
CA ARG A 848 20.82 19.30 -47.23
C ARG A 848 21.18 20.21 -46.05
N SER A 849 20.81 21.49 -46.12
CA SER A 849 20.95 22.44 -45.01
C SER A 849 20.15 21.99 -43.79
N ASP A 850 18.90 21.58 -43.99
CA ASP A 850 18.00 21.12 -42.91
C ASP A 850 18.57 19.89 -42.19
N LEU A 851 19.09 18.92 -42.94
CA LEU A 851 19.79 17.77 -42.34
C LEU A 851 21.01 18.20 -41.53
N GLY A 852 21.78 19.19 -41.99
CA GLY A 852 22.93 19.72 -41.25
C GLY A 852 22.54 20.33 -39.90
N ILE A 853 21.41 21.05 -39.86
CA ILE A 853 20.87 21.66 -38.63
C ILE A 853 20.42 20.56 -37.65
N ILE A 854 19.63 19.58 -38.12
CA ILE A 854 19.18 18.45 -37.30
C ILE A 854 20.39 17.68 -36.76
N ALA A 855 21.38 17.40 -37.61
CA ALA A 855 22.57 16.66 -37.22
C ALA A 855 23.35 17.39 -36.12
N THR A 856 23.59 18.69 -36.28
CA THR A 856 24.30 19.51 -35.30
C THR A 856 23.61 19.49 -33.93
N HIS A 857 22.28 19.60 -33.91
CA HIS A 857 21.49 19.53 -32.68
C HIS A 857 21.64 18.18 -31.96
N VAL A 858 21.50 17.07 -32.70
CA VAL A 858 21.62 15.71 -32.16
C VAL A 858 23.03 15.46 -31.61
N GLN A 859 24.07 15.84 -32.34
CA GLN A 859 25.47 15.65 -31.94
C GLN A 859 25.80 16.41 -30.64
N ARG A 860 25.32 17.64 -30.50
CA ARG A 860 25.47 18.44 -29.27
C ARG A 860 24.84 17.73 -28.07
N LEU A 861 23.65 17.18 -28.23
CA LEU A 861 22.94 16.51 -27.14
C LEU A 861 23.49 15.13 -26.81
N TYR A 862 24.07 14.43 -27.78
CA TYR A 862 24.82 13.20 -27.51
C TYR A 862 25.97 13.45 -26.52
N VAL A 863 26.75 14.52 -26.72
CA VAL A 863 27.84 14.89 -25.81
C VAL A 863 27.29 15.29 -24.43
N ARG A 864 26.22 16.09 -24.39
CA ARG A 864 25.58 16.50 -23.13
C ARG A 864 25.04 15.30 -22.35
N HIS A 865 24.42 14.35 -23.03
CA HIS A 865 23.92 13.11 -22.42
C HIS A 865 25.04 12.30 -21.77
N ALA A 866 26.17 12.12 -22.47
CA ALA A 866 27.34 11.46 -21.90
C ALA A 866 27.88 12.18 -20.66
N LEU A 867 27.93 13.52 -20.68
CA LEU A 867 28.34 14.32 -19.51
C LEU A 867 27.41 14.10 -18.31
N VAL A 868 26.10 14.17 -18.51
CA VAL A 868 25.10 13.98 -17.45
C VAL A 868 25.21 12.58 -16.82
N LEU A 869 25.36 11.53 -17.64
CA LEU A 869 25.49 10.15 -17.15
C LEU A 869 26.86 9.85 -16.50
N SER A 870 27.92 10.57 -16.90
CA SER A 870 29.24 10.44 -16.28
C SER A 870 29.35 11.18 -14.93
N GLY A 871 28.40 12.07 -14.62
CA GLY A 871 28.42 12.90 -13.41
C GLY A 871 29.45 14.03 -13.43
N ARG A 872 30.08 14.32 -14.59
CA ARG A 872 31.13 15.34 -14.73
C ARG A 872 30.57 16.69 -15.18
N SER A 873 31.14 17.78 -14.67
CA SER A 873 30.95 19.12 -15.22
C SER A 873 31.79 19.28 -16.49
N ALA A 874 31.35 20.11 -17.45
CA ALA A 874 32.00 20.32 -18.75
C ALA A 874 33.44 20.88 -18.70
N LYS A 875 34.02 21.10 -17.50
CA LYS A 875 35.34 21.74 -17.29
C LYS A 875 36.47 20.80 -16.84
N GLU A 876 36.24 19.50 -16.64
CA GLU A 876 37.27 18.59 -16.09
C GLU A 876 37.68 17.48 -17.07
N LEU A 877 38.98 17.41 -17.39
CA LEU A 877 39.60 16.45 -18.32
C LEU A 877 39.75 15.03 -17.72
N PRO A 878 39.92 13.98 -18.55
CA PRO A 878 39.80 12.59 -18.11
C PRO A 878 41.12 12.02 -17.58
N SER A 879 41.14 11.64 -16.30
CA SER A 879 42.11 10.68 -15.77
C SER A 879 41.37 9.63 -14.93
N SER A 880 41.35 8.39 -15.46
CA SER A 880 40.81 7.14 -14.88
C SER A 880 39.32 6.79 -15.08
N PRO A 881 39.02 5.47 -15.23
CA PRO A 881 37.67 4.95 -15.40
C PRO A 881 36.99 4.85 -14.02
N ALA A 882 35.92 5.62 -13.81
CA ALA A 882 35.21 5.69 -12.53
C ALA A 882 33.86 4.98 -12.59
N LYS A 883 33.51 4.25 -11.51
CA LYS A 883 32.16 3.74 -11.23
C LYS A 883 31.12 4.86 -11.41
N SER A 884 30.02 4.59 -12.10
CA SER A 884 29.02 5.59 -12.49
C SER A 884 28.43 6.34 -11.29
N LEU A 885 28.73 7.63 -11.17
CA LEU A 885 28.14 8.57 -10.20
C LEU A 885 26.64 8.79 -10.42
N PHE A 886 26.11 8.48 -11.61
CA PHE A 886 24.71 8.71 -11.95
C PHE A 886 23.77 7.65 -11.36
N THR A 887 24.18 6.38 -11.35
CA THR A 887 23.38 5.28 -10.80
C THR A 887 23.22 5.35 -9.28
N GLY A 888 24.10 6.09 -8.58
CA GLY A 888 24.02 6.31 -7.13
C GLY A 888 23.18 7.52 -6.70
N LYS A 889 22.59 8.29 -7.64
CA LYS A 889 21.68 9.40 -7.31
C LYS A 889 20.28 8.87 -6.96
N GLU A 890 19.52 9.64 -6.16
CA GLU A 890 18.10 9.38 -5.94
C GLU A 890 17.34 9.21 -7.26
N ILE A 891 16.31 8.36 -7.26
CA ILE A 891 15.56 8.04 -8.48
C ILE A 891 14.88 9.26 -9.10
N THR A 892 14.37 10.17 -8.27
CA THR A 892 13.82 11.48 -8.65
C THR A 892 14.83 12.29 -9.46
N ALA A 893 16.03 12.50 -8.91
CA ALA A 893 17.10 13.26 -9.55
C ALA A 893 17.58 12.61 -10.86
N ARG A 894 17.62 11.27 -10.92
CA ARG A 894 17.93 10.53 -12.17
C ARG A 894 16.88 10.79 -13.24
N GLN A 895 15.61 10.67 -12.90
CA GLN A 895 14.49 10.83 -13.84
C GLN A 895 14.37 12.28 -14.34
N ASP A 896 14.53 13.26 -13.45
CA ASP A 896 14.48 14.68 -13.84
C ASP A 896 15.62 15.05 -14.79
N ALA A 897 16.81 14.49 -14.60
CA ALA A 897 17.93 14.67 -15.50
C ALA A 897 17.64 14.08 -16.89
N LEU A 898 17.06 12.87 -16.96
CA LEU A 898 16.68 12.23 -18.22
C LEU A 898 15.56 13.00 -18.95
N ARG A 899 14.52 13.43 -18.23
CA ARG A 899 13.42 14.26 -18.80
C ARG A 899 13.89 15.62 -19.28
N THR A 900 14.90 16.18 -18.63
CA THR A 900 15.50 17.43 -19.11
C THR A 900 16.24 17.20 -20.42
N LEU A 901 16.98 16.10 -20.55
CA LEU A 901 17.65 15.74 -21.80
C LEU A 901 16.66 15.45 -22.93
N SER A 902 15.55 14.76 -22.66
CA SER A 902 14.52 14.50 -23.67
C SER A 902 13.80 15.77 -24.11
N ARG A 903 13.47 16.68 -23.18
CA ARG A 903 12.94 18.02 -23.50
C ARG A 903 13.89 18.80 -24.40
N ASP A 904 15.16 18.85 -24.03
CA ASP A 904 16.16 19.56 -24.82
C ASP A 904 16.31 18.93 -26.22
N PHE A 905 16.22 17.61 -26.31
CA PHE A 905 16.20 16.89 -27.59
C PHE A 905 14.99 17.21 -28.44
N ALA A 906 13.80 17.24 -27.85
CA ALA A 906 12.56 17.53 -28.56
C ALA A 906 12.43 19.00 -28.98
N SER A 907 13.02 19.94 -28.22
CA SER A 907 12.84 21.38 -28.40
C SER A 907 13.44 21.99 -29.68
N GLY A 908 14.27 21.25 -30.41
CA GLY A 908 14.89 21.76 -31.64
C GLY A 908 15.27 20.69 -32.65
N PRO A 909 15.58 21.08 -33.90
CA PRO A 909 15.43 22.44 -34.44
C PRO A 909 13.96 22.84 -34.64
N LYS A 910 13.65 24.14 -34.53
CA LYS A 910 12.29 24.67 -34.77
C LYS A 910 12.00 24.75 -36.27
N LEU A 911 10.73 24.63 -36.68
CA LEU A 911 10.36 24.70 -38.10
C LEU A 911 10.84 25.98 -38.80
N GLY A 912 10.83 27.12 -38.11
CA GLY A 912 11.34 28.40 -38.66
C GLY A 912 12.86 28.44 -38.89
N GLU A 913 13.61 27.47 -38.38
CA GLU A 913 15.06 27.32 -38.61
C GLU A 913 15.36 26.43 -39.82
N LEU A 914 14.34 25.73 -40.35
CA LEU A 914 14.47 24.80 -41.47
C LEU A 914 13.98 25.46 -42.77
N ALA A 915 14.75 25.31 -43.83
CA ALA A 915 14.52 25.92 -45.13
C ALA A 915 13.41 25.22 -45.93
N THR A 916 13.23 23.90 -45.76
CA THR A 916 12.34 23.08 -46.60
C THR A 916 11.36 22.20 -45.82
N MET A 917 11.68 21.81 -44.59
CA MET A 917 10.79 20.97 -43.78
C MET A 917 9.71 21.80 -43.08
N ALA A 918 8.44 21.46 -43.31
CA ALA A 918 7.29 22.09 -42.67
C ALA A 918 6.48 21.14 -41.73
N ASP A 919 6.93 19.90 -41.57
CA ASP A 919 6.27 18.88 -40.76
C ASP A 919 7.11 18.51 -39.54
N GLU A 920 6.61 18.82 -38.33
CA GLU A 920 7.27 18.47 -37.07
C GLU A 920 7.43 16.95 -36.91
N GLY A 921 6.48 16.16 -37.44
CA GLY A 921 6.53 14.70 -37.38
C GLY A 921 7.72 14.13 -38.15
N LEU A 922 7.96 14.64 -39.36
CA LEU A 922 9.14 14.31 -40.15
C LEU A 922 10.44 14.71 -39.44
N VAL A 923 10.51 15.92 -38.88
CA VAL A 923 11.69 16.39 -38.14
C VAL A 923 11.98 15.48 -36.94
N ALA A 924 10.96 15.14 -36.15
CA ALA A 924 11.11 14.24 -35.01
C ALA A 924 11.62 12.84 -35.43
N ARG A 925 11.07 12.29 -36.53
CA ARG A 925 11.47 10.99 -37.09
C ARG A 925 12.91 11.01 -37.58
N LEU A 926 13.33 12.04 -38.32
CA LEU A 926 14.69 12.18 -38.82
C LEU A 926 15.69 12.39 -37.68
N ARG A 927 15.32 13.20 -36.68
CA ARG A 927 16.12 13.44 -35.48
C ARG A 927 16.34 12.16 -34.68
N ALA A 928 15.29 11.35 -34.49
CA ALA A 928 15.38 10.04 -33.82
C ALA A 928 16.24 9.04 -34.61
N SER A 929 15.99 8.90 -35.92
CA SER A 929 16.74 8.02 -36.81
C SER A 929 18.23 8.39 -36.86
N TYR A 930 18.55 9.68 -36.92
CA TYR A 930 19.94 10.15 -36.88
C TYR A 930 20.59 9.95 -35.52
N ALA A 931 19.87 10.15 -34.42
CA ALA A 931 20.39 9.88 -33.08
C ALA A 931 20.80 8.42 -32.92
N TYR A 932 20.02 7.48 -33.46
CA TYR A 932 20.38 6.06 -33.49
C TYR A 932 21.61 5.78 -34.37
N LEU A 933 21.63 6.30 -35.61
CA LEU A 933 22.75 6.12 -36.54
C LEU A 933 24.06 6.72 -35.98
N TYR A 934 24.00 7.92 -35.43
CA TYR A 934 25.18 8.60 -34.88
C TYR A 934 25.71 7.90 -33.62
N ASP A 935 24.81 7.41 -32.75
CA ASP A 935 25.19 6.59 -31.59
C ASP A 935 25.98 5.36 -32.04
N PHE A 936 25.45 4.66 -33.05
CA PHE A 936 26.10 3.51 -33.66
C PHE A 936 27.50 3.85 -34.19
N GLU A 937 27.62 4.85 -35.06
CA GLU A 937 28.90 5.27 -35.66
C GLU A 937 29.96 5.62 -34.62
N LYS A 938 29.58 6.30 -33.53
CA LYS A 938 30.51 6.66 -32.45
C LYS A 938 30.91 5.47 -31.58
N LYS A 939 30.08 4.44 -31.51
CA LYS A 939 30.27 3.26 -30.67
C LYS A 939 30.89 2.07 -31.38
N VAL A 940 30.99 2.08 -32.71
CA VAL A 940 31.76 1.08 -33.49
C VAL A 940 33.21 0.92 -32.99
N HIS A 941 33.79 1.96 -32.37
CA HIS A 941 35.17 1.96 -31.88
C HIS A 941 35.30 1.84 -30.35
N ALA A 942 34.23 1.50 -29.62
CA ALA A 942 34.22 1.33 -28.16
C ALA A 942 33.46 0.06 -27.75
N ASP A 943 33.70 -0.42 -26.53
CA ASP A 943 32.96 -1.56 -25.97
C ASP A 943 31.50 -1.17 -25.66
N GLY A 944 30.58 -1.31 -26.62
CA GLY A 944 29.13 -1.28 -26.35
C GLY A 944 28.31 -0.19 -27.05
N TRP A 945 26.97 -0.33 -27.01
CA TRP A 945 25.97 0.65 -27.45
C TRP A 945 25.71 1.67 -26.33
N SER A 946 25.16 2.85 -26.64
CA SER A 946 24.78 3.82 -25.60
C SER A 946 23.27 3.90 -25.39
N ARG A 947 22.86 4.33 -24.19
CA ARG A 947 21.43 4.55 -23.89
C ARG A 947 20.90 5.87 -24.48
N PHE A 948 21.71 6.67 -25.18
CA PHE A 948 21.31 7.99 -25.69
C PHE A 948 20.02 7.97 -26.53
N PRO A 949 19.96 7.28 -27.69
CA PRO A 949 18.79 7.36 -28.57
C PRO A 949 17.51 6.89 -27.87
N TRP A 950 17.61 5.90 -27.00
CA TRP A 950 16.50 5.35 -26.23
C TRP A 950 16.03 6.27 -25.08
N ASN A 951 16.93 7.02 -24.46
CA ASN A 951 16.54 7.96 -23.40
C ASN A 951 15.85 9.22 -23.94
N VAL A 952 16.09 9.59 -25.20
CA VAL A 952 15.61 10.87 -25.75
C VAL A 952 14.55 10.71 -26.83
N ALA A 953 14.44 9.54 -27.47
CA ALA A 953 13.58 9.34 -28.64
C ALA A 953 13.00 7.92 -28.80
N MET A 954 12.90 7.13 -27.72
CA MET A 954 12.41 5.75 -27.76
C MET A 954 11.05 5.61 -28.47
N GLY A 955 10.08 6.48 -28.19
CA GLY A 955 8.75 6.41 -28.80
C GLY A 955 8.79 6.53 -30.33
N GLU A 956 9.59 7.43 -30.87
CA GLU A 956 9.77 7.57 -32.33
C GLU A 956 10.53 6.38 -32.92
N LEU A 957 11.55 5.86 -32.23
CA LEU A 957 12.27 4.66 -32.68
C LEU A 957 11.35 3.42 -32.72
N CYS A 958 10.49 3.25 -31.72
CA CYS A 958 9.46 2.21 -31.71
C CYS A 958 8.48 2.35 -32.88
N LYS A 959 8.04 3.57 -33.19
CA LYS A 959 7.17 3.82 -34.36
C LYS A 959 7.85 3.47 -35.68
N ILE A 960 9.12 3.84 -35.84
CA ILE A 960 9.92 3.50 -37.03
C ILE A 960 10.01 1.98 -37.17
N LYS A 961 10.33 1.26 -36.09
CA LYS A 961 10.43 -0.20 -36.11
C LYS A 961 9.11 -0.86 -36.47
N ALA A 962 8.03 -0.52 -35.78
CA ALA A 962 6.71 -1.08 -36.04
C ALA A 962 6.25 -0.83 -37.49
N SER A 963 6.53 0.35 -38.03
CA SER A 963 6.21 0.68 -39.43
C SER A 963 6.99 -0.17 -40.44
N SER A 964 8.23 -0.55 -40.12
CA SER A 964 9.06 -1.38 -41.00
C SER A 964 8.61 -2.84 -41.10
N LEU A 965 7.93 -3.34 -40.06
CA LEU A 965 7.44 -4.71 -39.98
C LEU A 965 6.05 -4.89 -40.64
N GLY A 966 5.41 -3.79 -41.07
CA GLY A 966 4.15 -3.80 -41.82
C GLY A 966 3.00 -3.12 -41.07
N SER A 967 1.85 -3.80 -41.02
CA SER A 967 0.61 -3.25 -40.45
C SER A 967 0.74 -3.07 -38.93
N HIS A 968 0.52 -1.85 -38.45
CA HIS A 968 0.54 -1.50 -37.04
C HIS A 968 -0.70 -0.68 -36.66
N LYS A 969 -1.01 -0.63 -35.35
CA LYS A 969 -2.18 0.09 -34.82
C LYS A 969 -1.76 1.18 -33.84
N VAL A 970 -2.33 2.37 -34.00
CA VAL A 970 -2.17 3.47 -33.05
C VAL A 970 -3.21 3.36 -31.94
N VAL A 971 -2.76 3.47 -30.69
CA VAL A 971 -3.58 3.41 -29.47
C VAL A 971 -3.18 4.57 -28.55
N THR A 972 -4.16 5.22 -27.90
CA THR A 972 -3.86 6.26 -26.91
C THR A 972 -3.25 5.65 -25.64
N THR A 973 -2.36 6.37 -24.96
CA THR A 973 -1.72 5.87 -23.74
C THR A 973 -2.73 5.43 -22.68
N SER A 974 -3.78 6.23 -22.46
CA SER A 974 -4.85 5.92 -21.50
C SER A 974 -5.61 4.63 -21.81
N PHE A 975 -5.69 4.24 -23.08
CA PHE A 975 -6.33 2.99 -23.48
C PHE A 975 -5.35 1.81 -23.39
N TYR A 976 -4.11 2.02 -23.83
CA TYR A 976 -3.05 1.02 -23.79
C TYR A 976 -2.67 0.62 -22.36
N GLU A 977 -2.73 1.54 -21.39
CA GLU A 977 -2.46 1.23 -19.97
C GLU A 977 -3.41 0.17 -19.38
N ARG A 978 -4.57 -0.06 -20.02
CA ARG A 978 -5.58 -1.05 -19.63
C ARG A 978 -5.44 -2.38 -20.38
N PHE A 979 -4.49 -2.48 -21.31
CA PHE A 979 -4.26 -3.71 -22.06
C PHE A 979 -3.52 -4.74 -21.21
N ARG A 980 -3.91 -6.00 -21.40
CA ARG A 980 -3.23 -7.17 -20.87
C ARG A 980 -3.39 -8.31 -21.87
N LEU A 981 -2.31 -9.00 -22.19
CA LEU A 981 -2.40 -10.21 -22.99
C LEU A 981 -3.11 -11.32 -22.18
N SER A 982 -4.14 -11.92 -22.76
CA SER A 982 -4.86 -13.03 -22.14
C SER A 982 -4.07 -14.31 -22.29
N VAL A 983 -3.70 -14.94 -21.17
CA VAL A 983 -2.94 -16.20 -21.15
C VAL A 983 -3.73 -17.35 -21.81
N LYS A 984 -5.08 -17.31 -21.77
CA LYS A 984 -5.96 -18.32 -22.39
C LYS A 984 -5.89 -18.39 -23.93
N GLN A 985 -5.27 -17.41 -24.59
CA GLN A 985 -5.13 -17.38 -26.06
C GLN A 985 -3.70 -17.76 -26.52
N MET A 986 -2.77 -18.04 -25.60
CA MET A 986 -1.38 -18.39 -25.92
C MET A 986 -1.08 -19.90 -25.83
N SER A 987 -1.99 -20.68 -25.24
CA SER A 987 -2.06 -22.14 -25.33
C SER A 987 -2.94 -22.54 -26.50
#